data_AF-A0A7Y3J316-F1
#
_entry.id   AF-A0A7Y3J316-F1
#
_cell.length_a   1.000
_cell.length_b   1.000
_cell.length_c   1.000
_cell.angle_alpha   90.00
_cell.angle_beta   90.00
_cell.angle_gamma   90.00
#
_symmetry.space_group_name_H-M   'P 1'
#
loop_
_entity.id
_entity.type
_entity.pdbx_description
1 polymer ?
#
loop_
_entity_poly.entity_id
_entity_poly.type
_entity_poly.pdbx_seq_one_letter_code
_entity_poly.pdbx_strand_id
1 'polypeptide(L)'
;MAQPPERYEPGELESTRRHLGDLSPAEARTMAEKIGGEVGVERTPDAVEEEYEKLRQKAGEFTEKEPRRQSRFVPASPAYRVVRSTRPERILPKMRWRERVKTDFYCSKHDLRLKTKFQAWQTVFSLIRLTPDFVNPRFLIESDHLVFRDLESLVLSVRSLSAPQYKNAHQNLRRIPLYNDIIHILRSWDIEAISQELTKLQRMPRGRSFGELEPLAKLMMTPLLKLSRLNMHVHLLPALTKMYEFARLYVAVKLERERLLTWFSVAREALPLAFQTLRHRLHPVLLKLLCSHFLEEDAFYVDMQAELLALAGLTEADLLVEAPARTDALAPVESSDEEESDSPEEESPQGLGAHGFELLDQIFPRAGWSTLETKPDLIAYFQPLVEFPKGAELLPQDDPLHTILPLSEVLQQLFFGFQSFRWGAAREKQREGLTWQERVDKSIARWHFFINEFFSKSYLPQLQDYCREIERSLPRGSDIRRREHQMLWVKRQYMLPHLNVPILEEARAQNLGYPSLAVQVKEMIELLSPVAVEIERHPPQPLYCLNPDDKVQFPVETPIAARFMAVMRRVVRPESGGIRIIDQATNRGLLYVTLSLLSTLDYLLSVPDNLLYRRPLAKLYRTSGRPYDDKPVYNVAAPNTVALLKKLNELQPPEASEAEWTDRLKVLYGPFLVQEDLKQQIQKYHEERTPFTVVYFRALSGENSRLASLLKTFKDSRQTVSRPDADTFLLLFSEQEEDEAEDAARRILVAAANSTPPMQAAAFVVPYQNGWSLERLLASAGKGWAASHDVPPQILGVWSSSLQIFEFRSDLPTVVS
;
A
#
# COMPACT_ATOMS: atom_id res chain seq x y z
N MET A 1 -32.49 34.19 -13.80
CA MET A 1 -33.24 33.97 -15.06
C MET A 1 -32.64 34.92 -16.07
N ALA A 2 -31.88 34.42 -17.04
CA ALA A 2 -31.28 35.25 -18.10
C ALA A 2 -32.32 35.50 -19.19
N GLN A 3 -32.48 36.74 -19.62
CA GLN A 3 -33.32 37.10 -20.78
C GLN A 3 -32.63 36.64 -22.07
N PRO A 4 -33.38 36.19 -23.09
CA PRO A 4 -32.79 35.84 -24.38
C PRO A 4 -32.21 37.09 -25.08
N PRO A 5 -31.07 36.97 -25.79
CA PRO A 5 -30.40 38.12 -26.42
C PRO A 5 -31.26 38.76 -27.51
N GLU A 6 -31.25 40.10 -27.58
CA GLU A 6 -31.88 40.89 -28.64
C GLU A 6 -31.29 40.53 -30.02
N ARG A 7 -32.16 40.43 -31.04
CA ARG A 7 -31.79 40.09 -32.42
C ARG A 7 -31.97 41.31 -33.31
N TYR A 8 -30.89 41.75 -33.95
CA TYR A 8 -30.87 42.93 -34.83
C TYR A 8 -31.17 42.56 -36.28
N GLU A 9 -31.67 43.53 -37.05
CA GLU A 9 -31.91 43.36 -38.49
C GLU A 9 -30.58 43.33 -39.27
N PRO A 10 -30.53 42.65 -40.44
CA PRO A 10 -29.28 42.49 -41.19
C PRO A 10 -28.67 43.84 -41.58
N GLY A 11 -27.46 44.14 -41.11
CA GLY A 11 -26.71 45.35 -41.46
C GLY A 11 -26.74 46.48 -40.42
N GLU A 12 -27.50 46.34 -39.32
CA GLU A 12 -27.53 47.34 -38.24
C GLU A 12 -26.24 47.33 -37.39
N LEU A 13 -25.63 46.16 -37.14
CA LEU A 13 -24.36 46.07 -36.40
C LEU A 13 -23.18 46.56 -37.24
N GLU A 14 -23.22 46.39 -38.56
CA GLU A 14 -22.21 46.95 -39.47
C GLU A 14 -22.30 48.48 -39.56
N SER A 15 -23.51 49.04 -39.58
CA SER A 15 -23.71 50.49 -39.55
C SER A 15 -23.22 51.11 -38.24
N THR A 16 -23.51 50.49 -37.10
CA THR A 16 -23.00 50.95 -35.80
C THR A 16 -21.48 50.78 -35.66
N ARG A 17 -20.89 49.70 -36.20
CA ARG A 17 -19.42 49.54 -36.26
C ARG A 17 -18.72 50.62 -37.08
N ARG A 18 -19.30 51.02 -38.23
CA ARG A 18 -18.73 52.09 -39.07
C ARG A 18 -18.70 53.46 -38.36
N HIS A 19 -19.63 53.72 -37.45
CA HIS A 19 -19.67 54.96 -36.68
C HIS A 19 -18.75 54.95 -35.43
N LEU A 20 -18.35 53.76 -34.96
CA LEU A 20 -17.49 53.59 -33.77
C LEU A 20 -15.99 53.54 -34.08
N GLY A 21 -15.60 53.39 -35.36
CA GLY A 21 -14.21 53.28 -35.79
C GLY A 21 -13.62 51.88 -35.54
N ASP A 22 -12.44 51.61 -36.13
CA ASP A 22 -11.76 50.31 -36.02
C ASP A 22 -11.31 50.03 -34.58
N LEU A 23 -12.05 49.15 -33.90
CA LEU A 23 -11.76 48.71 -32.54
C LEU A 23 -11.07 47.35 -32.56
N SER A 24 -9.94 47.24 -31.87
CA SER A 24 -9.24 45.96 -31.74
C SER A 24 -10.08 44.96 -30.91
N PRO A 25 -9.98 43.65 -31.16
CA PRO A 25 -10.75 42.65 -30.42
C PRO A 25 -10.43 42.61 -28.90
N ALA A 26 -9.29 43.17 -28.49
CA ALA A 26 -8.92 43.31 -27.08
C ALA A 26 -9.58 44.53 -26.42
N GLU A 27 -9.72 45.64 -27.15
CA GLU A 27 -10.42 46.85 -26.68
C GLU A 27 -11.94 46.64 -26.62
N ALA A 28 -12.49 45.88 -27.58
CA ALA A 28 -13.90 45.50 -27.56
C ALA A 28 -14.27 44.67 -26.32
N ARG A 29 -13.37 43.77 -25.87
CA ARG A 29 -13.58 42.95 -24.66
C ARG A 29 -13.50 43.78 -23.39
N THR A 30 -12.54 44.70 -23.30
CA THR A 30 -12.39 45.58 -22.12
C THR A 30 -13.51 46.61 -22.03
N MET A 31 -14.08 47.07 -23.15
CA MET A 31 -15.30 47.90 -23.13
C MET A 31 -16.55 47.10 -22.76
N ALA A 32 -16.71 45.88 -23.26
CA ALA A 32 -17.85 45.02 -22.88
C ALA A 32 -17.86 44.71 -21.38
N GLU A 33 -16.69 44.44 -20.77
CA GLU A 33 -16.56 44.23 -19.32
C GLU A 33 -16.87 45.48 -18.49
N LYS A 34 -16.57 46.68 -18.99
CA LYS A 34 -16.82 47.94 -18.27
C LYS A 34 -18.24 48.46 -18.41
N ILE A 35 -18.93 48.18 -19.51
CA ILE A 35 -20.27 48.73 -19.82
C ILE A 35 -21.39 47.73 -19.48
N GLY A 36 -21.07 46.44 -19.30
CA GLY A 36 -22.00 45.46 -18.73
C GLY A 36 -23.17 45.06 -19.63
N GLY A 37 -22.94 44.88 -20.93
CA GLY A 37 -23.96 44.43 -21.91
C GLY A 37 -23.52 43.21 -22.73
N GLU A 38 -24.47 42.31 -23.03
CA GLU A 38 -24.27 41.15 -23.91
C GLU A 38 -24.36 41.56 -25.40
N VAL A 39 -23.50 40.98 -26.25
CA VAL A 39 -23.48 41.25 -27.70
C VAL A 39 -24.61 40.47 -28.39
N GLY A 40 -25.60 41.17 -28.97
CA GLY A 40 -26.69 40.55 -29.72
C GLY A 40 -26.24 39.89 -31.04
N VAL A 41 -27.08 39.03 -31.60
CA VAL A 41 -26.79 38.23 -32.81
C VAL A 41 -27.67 38.71 -33.98
N GLU A 42 -27.06 39.06 -35.10
CA GLU A 42 -27.75 39.46 -36.35
C GLU A 42 -28.48 38.28 -37.00
N ARG A 43 -29.62 38.56 -37.65
CA ARG A 43 -30.28 37.59 -38.54
C ARG A 43 -29.46 37.42 -39.82
N THR A 44 -29.31 36.18 -40.29
CA THR A 44 -28.73 35.91 -41.61
C THR A 44 -29.64 36.45 -42.70
N PRO A 45 -29.10 37.08 -43.77
CA PRO A 45 -29.91 37.63 -44.84
C PRO A 45 -30.62 36.52 -45.63
N ASP A 46 -31.90 36.75 -45.95
CA ASP A 46 -32.83 35.79 -46.57
C ASP A 46 -32.29 35.12 -47.85
N ALA A 47 -31.42 35.82 -48.59
CA ALA A 47 -30.77 35.29 -49.81
C ALA A 47 -29.85 34.09 -49.55
N VAL A 48 -29.22 34.02 -48.37
CA VAL A 48 -28.30 32.93 -47.99
C VAL A 48 -29.07 31.70 -47.51
N GLU A 49 -30.22 31.90 -46.86
CA GLU A 49 -31.14 30.81 -46.50
C GLU A 49 -31.74 30.15 -47.75
N GLU A 50 -32.09 30.93 -48.78
CA GLU A 50 -32.55 30.39 -50.07
C GLU A 50 -31.47 29.58 -50.80
N GLU A 51 -30.19 29.97 -50.73
CA GLU A 51 -29.09 29.19 -51.32
C GLU A 51 -28.85 27.87 -50.58
N TYR A 52 -28.98 27.85 -49.25
CA TYR A 52 -28.89 26.64 -48.45
C TYR A 52 -30.07 25.68 -48.73
N GLU A 53 -31.29 26.19 -48.95
CA GLU A 53 -32.42 25.36 -49.37
C GLU A 53 -32.23 24.79 -50.78
N LYS A 54 -31.70 25.58 -51.73
CA LYS A 54 -31.39 25.11 -53.09
C LYS A 54 -30.28 24.04 -53.11
N LEU A 55 -29.28 24.12 -52.24
CA LEU A 55 -28.25 23.09 -52.07
C LEU A 55 -28.81 21.80 -51.45
N ARG A 56 -29.75 21.93 -50.51
CA ARG A 56 -30.42 20.79 -49.86
C ARG A 56 -31.37 20.06 -50.82
N GLN A 57 -31.96 20.77 -51.77
CA GLN A 57 -32.79 20.19 -52.83
C GLN A 57 -31.94 19.48 -53.91
N LYS A 58 -30.73 19.97 -54.22
CA LYS A 58 -29.82 19.33 -55.21
C LYS A 58 -29.11 18.07 -54.72
N ALA A 59 -28.98 17.88 -53.40
CA ALA A 59 -28.38 16.65 -52.83
C ALA A 59 -29.33 15.44 -52.81
N GLY A 60 -30.60 15.60 -53.20
CA GLY A 60 -31.64 14.56 -53.14
C GLY A 60 -31.87 13.75 -54.41
N GLU A 61 -31.10 13.97 -55.49
CA GLU A 61 -31.46 13.50 -56.85
C GLU A 61 -30.52 12.45 -57.46
N PHE A 62 -29.86 11.64 -56.63
CA PHE A 62 -29.22 10.38 -57.05
C PHE A 62 -29.61 9.23 -56.11
N THR A 63 -30.83 8.72 -56.26
CA THR A 63 -31.09 7.29 -56.11
C THR A 63 -32.38 6.93 -56.85
N GLU A 64 -32.24 5.98 -57.77
CA GLU A 64 -33.24 5.51 -58.72
C GLU A 64 -34.51 4.91 -58.08
N LYS A 65 -35.66 5.32 -58.66
CA LYS A 65 -36.82 4.52 -59.15
C LYS A 65 -37.20 3.25 -58.37
N GLU A 66 -38.45 2.93 -58.05
CA GLU A 66 -39.83 3.40 -58.33
C GLU A 66 -40.76 2.36 -57.62
N PRO A 67 -42.11 2.46 -57.63
CA PRO A 67 -42.97 3.62 -57.74
C PRO A 67 -44.04 3.69 -56.63
N ARG A 68 -44.57 4.90 -56.42
CA ARG A 68 -45.86 5.13 -55.74
C ARG A 68 -47.02 4.65 -56.63
N ARG A 69 -48.03 4.03 -56.03
CA ARG A 69 -49.42 4.10 -56.51
C ARG A 69 -50.30 4.64 -55.39
N GLN A 70 -50.97 5.76 -55.65
CA GLN A 70 -52.12 6.21 -54.88
C GLN A 70 -53.42 5.91 -55.63
N SER A 71 -54.45 5.63 -54.82
CA SER A 71 -55.90 5.70 -55.04
C SER A 71 -56.62 4.54 -55.72
N ARG A 72 -57.47 3.84 -54.95
CA ARG A 72 -58.95 3.86 -55.08
C ARG A 72 -59.61 2.94 -54.02
N PHE A 73 -60.66 3.47 -53.39
CA PHE A 73 -61.88 2.88 -52.81
C PHE A 73 -61.90 1.45 -52.17
N VAL A 74 -62.66 1.38 -51.06
CA VAL A 74 -62.84 0.34 -50.00
C VAL A 74 -63.50 -0.97 -50.50
N PRO A 75 -63.21 -2.17 -49.93
CA PRO A 75 -64.07 -2.76 -48.87
C PRO A 75 -63.33 -3.54 -47.76
N ALA A 76 -64.10 -3.92 -46.73
CA ALA A 76 -63.69 -4.47 -45.43
C ALA A 76 -63.03 -5.87 -45.44
N SER A 77 -61.95 -6.03 -44.65
CA SER A 77 -61.34 -7.28 -44.10
C SER A 77 -60.91 -8.40 -45.09
N PRO A 78 -60.05 -9.39 -44.75
CA PRO A 78 -59.41 -9.71 -43.47
C PRO A 78 -57.87 -9.82 -43.52
N ALA A 79 -57.30 -9.91 -42.31
CA ALA A 79 -55.91 -10.19 -41.92
C ALA A 79 -54.96 -10.78 -42.98
N TYR A 80 -53.91 -10.01 -43.34
CA TYR A 80 -52.62 -10.58 -43.75
C TYR A 80 -51.51 -9.99 -42.88
N ARG A 81 -50.88 -10.88 -42.11
CA ARG A 81 -49.75 -10.61 -41.22
C ARG A 81 -48.50 -10.51 -42.10
N VAL A 82 -47.93 -9.30 -42.23
CA VAL A 82 -46.60 -9.13 -42.80
C VAL A 82 -45.61 -9.82 -41.86
N VAL A 83 -45.14 -11.00 -42.25
CA VAL A 83 -44.02 -11.67 -41.58
C VAL A 83 -42.76 -10.87 -41.93
N ARG A 84 -42.40 -9.93 -41.06
CA ARG A 84 -41.05 -9.36 -41.06
C ARG A 84 -40.07 -10.51 -40.82
N SER A 85 -39.01 -10.58 -41.62
CA SER A 85 -37.91 -11.51 -41.43
C SER A 85 -37.27 -11.30 -40.06
N THR A 86 -37.72 -12.08 -39.09
CA THR A 86 -37.08 -12.19 -37.79
C THR A 86 -35.76 -12.92 -38.01
N ARG A 87 -34.63 -12.21 -37.83
CA ARG A 87 -33.39 -12.87 -37.43
C ARG A 87 -33.72 -13.83 -36.28
N PRO A 88 -33.11 -15.02 -36.20
CA PRO A 88 -33.32 -15.89 -35.06
C PRO A 88 -32.87 -15.13 -33.81
N GLU A 89 -33.82 -14.66 -32.99
CA GLU A 89 -33.52 -14.09 -31.69
C GLU A 89 -32.85 -15.20 -30.88
N ARG A 90 -31.63 -14.96 -30.40
CA ARG A 90 -30.97 -15.87 -29.46
C ARG A 90 -31.93 -16.06 -28.29
N ILE A 91 -32.29 -17.31 -28.02
CA ILE A 91 -33.18 -17.64 -26.91
C ILE A 91 -32.41 -17.34 -25.63
N LEU A 92 -32.75 -16.23 -24.97
CA LEU A 92 -32.16 -15.84 -23.71
C LEU A 92 -32.46 -16.91 -22.63
N PRO A 93 -31.52 -17.16 -21.70
CA PRO A 93 -31.73 -18.07 -20.59
C PRO A 93 -32.97 -17.66 -19.76
N LYS A 94 -33.86 -18.62 -19.49
CA LYS A 94 -35.11 -18.34 -18.77
C LYS A 94 -34.85 -18.19 -17.28
N MET A 95 -34.85 -16.94 -16.79
CA MET A 95 -34.76 -16.66 -15.36
C MET A 95 -36.05 -17.01 -14.60
N ARG A 96 -35.88 -17.61 -13.41
CA ARG A 96 -36.97 -17.82 -12.42
C ARG A 96 -37.57 -16.48 -12.00
N TRP A 97 -38.86 -16.44 -11.64
CA TRP A 97 -39.57 -15.18 -11.34
C TRP A 97 -38.85 -14.31 -10.29
N ARG A 98 -38.45 -14.90 -9.15
CA ARG A 98 -37.74 -14.18 -8.08
C ARG A 98 -36.43 -13.56 -8.58
N GLU A 99 -35.68 -14.31 -9.36
CA GLU A 99 -34.38 -13.88 -9.90
C GLU A 99 -34.53 -12.83 -10.99
N ARG A 100 -35.59 -12.92 -11.79
CA ARG A 100 -35.95 -11.89 -12.78
C ARG A 100 -36.32 -10.57 -12.11
N VAL A 101 -37.11 -10.62 -11.04
CA VAL A 101 -37.46 -9.42 -10.26
C VAL A 101 -36.19 -8.77 -9.72
N LYS A 102 -35.32 -9.53 -9.03
CA LYS A 102 -34.03 -9.00 -8.54
C LYS A 102 -33.19 -8.36 -9.65
N THR A 103 -33.01 -9.07 -10.76
CA THR A 103 -32.23 -8.61 -11.92
C THR A 103 -32.81 -7.33 -12.52
N ASP A 104 -34.14 -7.24 -12.65
CA ASP A 104 -34.79 -6.07 -13.25
C ASP A 104 -34.75 -4.84 -12.34
N PHE A 105 -34.87 -5.03 -11.02
CA PHE A 105 -34.64 -3.95 -10.06
C PHE A 105 -33.17 -3.49 -10.09
N TYR A 106 -32.22 -4.41 -10.22
CA TYR A 106 -30.80 -4.08 -10.38
C TYR A 106 -30.55 -3.29 -11.67
N CYS A 107 -31.08 -3.73 -12.82
CA CYS A 107 -31.00 -3.00 -14.09
C CYS A 107 -31.67 -1.61 -14.07
N SER A 108 -32.56 -1.35 -13.11
CA SER A 108 -33.25 -0.06 -12.94
C SER A 108 -32.54 0.94 -12.03
N LYS A 109 -31.40 0.57 -11.43
CA LYS A 109 -30.58 1.47 -10.61
C LYS A 109 -30.23 2.74 -11.39
N HIS A 110 -30.15 3.85 -10.67
CA HIS A 110 -29.92 5.18 -11.25
C HIS A 110 -28.63 5.26 -12.06
N ASP A 111 -27.63 4.47 -11.66
CA ASP A 111 -26.33 4.44 -12.34
C ASP A 111 -26.49 3.67 -13.65
N LEU A 112 -27.03 2.45 -13.64
CA LEU A 112 -27.11 1.56 -14.81
C LEU A 112 -28.15 1.98 -15.88
N ARG A 113 -29.33 2.47 -15.47
CA ARG A 113 -30.44 2.97 -16.34
C ARG A 113 -30.90 2.05 -17.49
N LEU A 114 -30.51 0.77 -17.50
CA LEU A 114 -30.86 -0.21 -18.53
C LEU A 114 -32.36 -0.49 -18.60
N LYS A 115 -33.06 -0.41 -17.46
CA LYS A 115 -34.51 -0.45 -17.36
C LYS A 115 -35.07 0.78 -16.66
N THR A 116 -36.30 1.13 -17.01
CA THR A 116 -37.05 2.14 -16.23
C THR A 116 -37.57 1.53 -14.94
N LYS A 117 -37.72 2.34 -13.88
CA LYS A 117 -38.33 1.89 -12.61
C LYS A 117 -39.72 1.28 -12.84
N PHE A 118 -40.48 1.83 -13.78
CA PHE A 118 -41.79 1.31 -14.15
C PHE A 118 -41.70 -0.10 -14.75
N GLN A 119 -40.77 -0.35 -15.67
CA GLN A 119 -40.54 -1.70 -16.24
C GLN A 119 -40.09 -2.72 -15.17
N ALA A 120 -39.30 -2.31 -14.19
CA ALA A 120 -38.92 -3.18 -13.06
C ALA A 120 -40.13 -3.49 -12.16
N TRP A 121 -41.00 -2.51 -11.89
CA TRP A 121 -42.24 -2.75 -11.15
C TRP A 121 -43.21 -3.65 -11.91
N GLN A 122 -43.27 -3.55 -13.24
CA GLN A 122 -44.09 -4.45 -14.07
C GLN A 122 -43.70 -5.92 -13.93
N THR A 123 -42.45 -6.25 -13.60
CA THR A 123 -42.00 -7.64 -13.48
C THR A 123 -42.38 -8.29 -12.15
N VAL A 124 -42.71 -7.49 -11.13
CA VAL A 124 -43.35 -7.99 -9.91
C VAL A 124 -44.72 -8.59 -10.24
N PHE A 125 -45.47 -7.94 -11.14
CA PHE A 125 -46.82 -8.35 -11.54
C PHE A 125 -46.85 -9.35 -12.72
N SER A 126 -45.69 -9.78 -13.22
CA SER A 126 -45.57 -10.65 -14.40
C SER A 126 -45.67 -12.16 -14.11
N LEU A 127 -46.10 -12.54 -12.89
CA LEU A 127 -46.28 -13.96 -12.51
C LEU A 127 -47.23 -14.72 -13.48
N ILE A 128 -48.13 -14.00 -14.18
CA ILE A 128 -49.20 -14.56 -15.02
C ILE A 128 -49.04 -14.22 -16.52
N ARG A 129 -48.29 -13.17 -16.89
CA ARG A 129 -48.07 -12.76 -18.29
C ARG A 129 -46.58 -12.52 -18.55
N LEU A 130 -46.03 -13.11 -19.62
CA LEU A 130 -44.68 -12.80 -20.10
C LEU A 130 -44.59 -11.32 -20.45
N THR A 131 -43.94 -10.52 -19.61
CA THR A 131 -43.59 -9.14 -19.92
C THR A 131 -42.43 -9.14 -20.92
N PRO A 132 -42.55 -8.44 -22.06
CA PRO A 132 -41.45 -8.33 -23.01
C PRO A 132 -40.26 -7.60 -22.38
N ASP A 133 -39.07 -8.16 -22.52
CA ASP A 133 -37.85 -7.69 -21.86
C ASP A 133 -37.12 -6.67 -22.74
N PHE A 134 -37.55 -5.40 -22.67
CA PHE A 134 -37.00 -4.31 -23.47
C PHE A 134 -35.98 -3.46 -22.71
N VAL A 135 -35.00 -2.95 -23.45
CA VAL A 135 -34.01 -1.98 -22.99
C VAL A 135 -34.63 -0.58 -22.95
N ASN A 136 -34.23 0.24 -21.98
CA ASN A 136 -34.63 1.63 -21.87
C ASN A 136 -34.09 2.45 -23.07
N PRO A 137 -34.95 3.13 -23.86
CA PRO A 137 -34.51 3.94 -25.00
C PRO A 137 -33.53 5.06 -24.62
N ARG A 138 -33.62 5.61 -23.41
CA ARG A 138 -32.69 6.66 -22.94
C ARG A 138 -31.27 6.13 -22.77
N PHE A 139 -31.12 4.89 -22.33
CA PHE A 139 -29.81 4.25 -22.21
C PHE A 139 -29.12 4.15 -23.58
N LEU A 140 -29.86 3.78 -24.63
CA LEU A 140 -29.30 3.69 -25.98
C LEU A 140 -28.90 5.06 -26.54
N ILE A 141 -29.68 6.11 -26.26
CA ILE A 141 -29.39 7.47 -26.74
C ILE A 141 -28.20 8.08 -25.97
N GLU A 142 -28.11 7.85 -24.66
CA GLU A 142 -27.04 8.41 -23.80
C GLU A 142 -25.75 7.56 -23.80
N SER A 143 -25.76 6.39 -24.45
CA SER A 143 -24.65 5.41 -24.43
C SER A 143 -23.32 5.94 -25.00
N ASP A 144 -23.37 6.87 -25.96
CA ASP A 144 -22.16 7.53 -26.51
C ASP A 144 -21.38 8.27 -25.42
N HIS A 145 -22.10 9.05 -24.61
CA HIS A 145 -21.49 9.88 -23.56
C HIS A 145 -21.12 9.07 -22.32
N LEU A 146 -21.83 7.99 -22.03
CA LEU A 146 -21.70 7.25 -20.77
C LEU A 146 -20.68 6.12 -20.81
N VAL A 147 -20.35 5.59 -22.00
CA VAL A 147 -19.51 4.39 -22.11
C VAL A 147 -18.51 4.47 -23.27
N PHE A 148 -18.91 5.04 -24.41
CA PHE A 148 -18.08 5.02 -25.61
C PHE A 148 -16.95 6.05 -25.59
N ARG A 149 -17.20 7.27 -25.08
CA ARG A 149 -16.23 8.37 -25.08
C ARG A 149 -14.90 8.04 -24.37
N ASP A 150 -14.95 7.37 -23.22
CA ASP A 150 -13.75 7.06 -22.43
C ASP A 150 -12.91 5.97 -23.11
N LEU A 151 -13.58 4.98 -23.69
CA LEU A 151 -12.96 3.93 -24.50
C LEU A 151 -12.36 4.50 -25.79
N GLU A 152 -13.06 5.41 -26.47
CA GLU A 152 -12.58 6.09 -27.66
C GLU A 152 -11.33 6.93 -27.34
N SER A 153 -11.37 7.72 -26.27
CA SER A 153 -10.25 8.53 -25.79
C SER A 153 -9.01 7.66 -25.48
N LEU A 154 -9.21 6.53 -24.81
CA LEU A 154 -8.14 5.55 -24.53
C LEU A 154 -7.54 5.00 -25.82
N VAL A 155 -8.36 4.48 -26.72
CA VAL A 155 -7.88 3.81 -27.93
C VAL A 155 -7.19 4.80 -28.86
N LEU A 156 -7.73 6.00 -29.03
CA LEU A 156 -7.12 7.05 -29.84
C LEU A 156 -5.78 7.49 -29.26
N SER A 157 -5.69 7.71 -27.95
CA SER A 157 -4.43 8.09 -27.30
C SER A 157 -3.37 6.98 -27.39
N VAL A 158 -3.74 5.70 -27.23
CA VAL A 158 -2.84 4.56 -27.44
C VAL A 158 -2.43 4.41 -28.90
N ARG A 159 -3.34 4.61 -29.87
CA ARG A 159 -3.03 4.64 -31.31
C ARG A 159 -2.06 5.78 -31.66
N SER A 160 -2.21 6.95 -31.04
CA SER A 160 -1.31 8.11 -31.20
C SER A 160 0.07 7.90 -30.56
N LEU A 161 0.14 7.29 -29.37
CA LEU A 161 1.41 6.86 -28.76
C LEU A 161 2.11 5.80 -29.61
N SER A 162 1.31 4.94 -30.27
CA SER A 162 1.78 3.89 -31.17
C SER A 162 1.85 4.32 -32.65
N ALA A 163 1.95 5.62 -32.90
CA ALA A 163 2.01 6.15 -34.26
C ALA A 163 3.25 5.66 -35.05
N PRO A 164 3.15 5.55 -36.39
CA PRO A 164 4.24 5.09 -37.25
C PRO A 164 5.46 6.02 -37.26
N GLN A 165 5.39 7.23 -36.69
CA GLN A 165 6.55 8.09 -36.47
C GLN A 165 7.48 7.57 -35.37
N TYR A 166 6.99 6.70 -34.48
CA TYR A 166 7.75 6.12 -33.37
C TYR A 166 8.16 4.66 -33.63
N LYS A 167 8.50 4.29 -34.88
CA LYS A 167 8.81 2.88 -35.23
C LYS A 167 9.92 2.29 -34.36
N ASN A 168 10.95 3.08 -34.05
CA ASN A 168 12.09 2.64 -33.24
C ASN A 168 11.66 2.34 -31.79
N ALA A 169 10.71 3.11 -31.25
CA ALA A 169 10.15 2.85 -29.93
C ALA A 169 9.38 1.52 -29.88
N HIS A 170 8.62 1.21 -30.93
CA HIS A 170 7.94 -0.08 -31.06
C HIS A 170 8.91 -1.25 -31.22
N GLN A 171 10.00 -1.06 -31.99
CA GLN A 171 11.03 -2.07 -32.15
C GLN A 171 11.71 -2.40 -30.81
N ASN A 172 11.92 -1.39 -29.95
CA ASN A 172 12.42 -1.62 -28.59
C ASN A 172 11.38 -2.26 -27.68
N LEU A 173 10.11 -1.86 -27.79
CA LEU A 173 9.03 -2.48 -27.02
C LEU A 173 8.82 -3.95 -27.39
N ARG A 174 9.02 -4.34 -28.65
CA ARG A 174 9.00 -5.75 -29.10
C ARG A 174 10.02 -6.64 -28.41
N ARG A 175 11.08 -6.07 -27.79
CA ARG A 175 12.03 -6.83 -26.96
C ARG A 175 11.41 -7.28 -25.64
N ILE A 176 10.29 -6.68 -25.24
CA ILE A 176 9.50 -7.05 -24.07
C ILE A 176 8.13 -7.56 -24.58
N PRO A 177 8.00 -8.87 -24.85
CA PRO A 177 6.86 -9.43 -25.58
C PRO A 177 5.52 -9.14 -24.88
N LEU A 178 5.45 -9.29 -23.55
CA LEU A 178 4.26 -8.98 -22.76
C LEU A 178 3.74 -7.55 -22.99
N TYR A 179 4.61 -6.55 -22.91
CA TYR A 179 4.21 -5.14 -23.07
C TYR A 179 3.83 -4.81 -24.51
N ASN A 180 4.50 -5.42 -25.48
CA ASN A 180 4.12 -5.28 -26.87
C ASN A 180 2.72 -5.85 -27.13
N ASP A 181 2.39 -7.01 -26.56
CA ASP A 181 1.10 -7.66 -26.76
C ASP A 181 -0.03 -6.90 -26.05
N ILE A 182 0.21 -6.37 -24.85
CA ILE A 182 -0.73 -5.48 -24.15
C ILE A 182 -1.05 -4.25 -25.01
N ILE A 183 -0.03 -3.55 -25.50
CA ILE A 183 -0.23 -2.34 -26.32
C ILE A 183 -0.92 -2.69 -27.65
N HIS A 184 -0.61 -3.84 -28.24
CA HIS A 184 -1.28 -4.32 -29.44
C HIS A 184 -2.77 -4.57 -29.19
N ILE A 185 -3.14 -5.24 -28.10
CA ILE A 185 -4.54 -5.51 -27.74
C ILE A 185 -5.29 -4.20 -27.51
N LEU A 186 -4.74 -3.28 -26.72
CA LEU A 186 -5.35 -1.97 -26.46
C LEU A 186 -5.54 -1.14 -27.74
N ARG A 187 -4.58 -1.19 -28.65
CA ARG A 187 -4.66 -0.52 -29.96
C ARG A 187 -5.70 -1.15 -30.88
N SER A 188 -5.84 -2.48 -30.82
CA SER A 188 -6.71 -3.28 -31.68
C SER A 188 -8.20 -3.21 -31.32
N TRP A 189 -8.57 -2.43 -30.30
CA TRP A 189 -9.97 -2.21 -30.00
C TRP A 189 -10.66 -1.53 -31.19
N ASP A 190 -11.69 -2.18 -31.73
CA ASP A 190 -12.42 -1.74 -32.91
C ASP A 190 -13.50 -0.73 -32.54
N ILE A 191 -13.08 0.52 -32.32
CA ILE A 191 -13.98 1.64 -31.99
C ILE A 191 -14.94 1.93 -33.15
N GLU A 192 -14.54 1.64 -34.39
CA GLU A 192 -15.33 1.84 -35.59
C GLU A 192 -16.52 0.86 -35.63
N ALA A 193 -16.29 -0.43 -35.34
CA ALA A 193 -17.36 -1.43 -35.25
C ALA A 193 -18.29 -1.16 -34.06
N ILE A 194 -17.75 -0.75 -32.91
CA ILE A 194 -18.56 -0.39 -31.73
C ILE A 194 -19.49 0.79 -32.06
N SER A 195 -18.96 1.85 -32.69
CA SER A 195 -19.76 3.01 -33.11
C SER A 195 -20.83 2.64 -34.14
N GLN A 196 -20.53 1.74 -35.09
CA GLN A 196 -21.50 1.25 -36.06
C GLN A 196 -22.65 0.46 -35.41
N GLU A 197 -22.35 -0.44 -34.46
CA GLU A 197 -23.37 -1.18 -33.72
C GLU A 197 -24.21 -0.25 -32.83
N LEU A 198 -23.57 0.74 -32.18
CA LEU A 198 -24.28 1.74 -31.40
C LEU A 198 -25.24 2.56 -32.26
N THR A 199 -24.78 3.02 -33.42
CA THR A 199 -25.60 3.76 -34.39
C THR A 199 -26.79 2.91 -34.87
N LYS A 200 -26.60 1.61 -35.10
CA LYS A 200 -27.71 0.69 -35.45
C LYS A 200 -28.75 0.60 -34.34
N LEU A 201 -28.32 0.54 -33.09
CA LEU A 201 -29.20 0.51 -31.92
C LEU A 201 -29.92 1.85 -31.72
N GLN A 202 -29.24 2.96 -31.93
CA GLN A 202 -29.77 4.32 -31.78
C GLN A 202 -30.77 4.73 -32.87
N ARG A 203 -30.67 4.19 -34.09
CA ARG A 203 -31.64 4.45 -35.18
C ARG A 203 -33.07 4.06 -34.83
N MET A 204 -33.24 3.02 -34.02
CA MET A 204 -34.55 2.59 -33.50
C MET A 204 -34.40 2.21 -32.03
N PRO A 205 -34.44 3.18 -31.10
CA PRO A 205 -34.13 2.93 -29.70
C PRO A 205 -35.31 2.33 -28.92
N ARG A 206 -36.52 2.32 -29.51
CA ARG A 206 -37.74 1.78 -28.88
C ARG A 206 -37.94 0.31 -29.25
N GLY A 207 -38.26 -0.51 -28.26
CA GLY A 207 -38.63 -1.92 -28.46
C GLY A 207 -37.46 -2.86 -28.73
N ARG A 208 -36.22 -2.45 -28.39
CA ARG A 208 -35.02 -3.30 -28.51
C ARG A 208 -34.96 -4.30 -27.37
N SER A 209 -34.75 -5.57 -27.70
CA SER A 209 -34.54 -6.63 -26.70
C SER A 209 -33.09 -6.65 -26.19
N PHE A 210 -32.84 -7.27 -25.04
CA PHE A 210 -31.48 -7.45 -24.53
C PHE A 210 -30.60 -8.32 -25.43
N GLY A 211 -31.18 -9.27 -26.17
CA GLY A 211 -30.43 -10.11 -27.13
C GLY A 211 -29.80 -9.30 -28.27
N GLU A 212 -30.38 -8.15 -28.63
CA GLU A 212 -29.83 -7.27 -29.66
C GLU A 212 -28.59 -6.48 -29.18
N LEU A 213 -28.31 -6.45 -27.87
CA LEU A 213 -27.10 -5.85 -27.30
C LEU A 213 -25.89 -6.80 -27.33
N GLU A 214 -26.08 -8.07 -27.64
CA GLU A 214 -25.02 -9.09 -27.64
C GLU A 214 -23.82 -8.72 -28.55
N PRO A 215 -24.00 -8.27 -29.80
CA PRO A 215 -22.87 -7.92 -30.66
C PRO A 215 -22.02 -6.77 -30.10
N LEU A 216 -22.69 -5.77 -29.50
CA LEU A 216 -22.05 -4.64 -28.84
C LEU A 216 -21.27 -5.09 -27.61
N ALA A 217 -21.90 -5.90 -26.74
CA ALA A 217 -21.26 -6.45 -25.55
C ALA A 217 -20.03 -7.30 -25.91
N LYS A 218 -20.11 -8.10 -26.98
CA LYS A 218 -18.99 -8.92 -27.48
C LYS A 218 -17.79 -8.06 -27.89
N LEU A 219 -18.02 -7.02 -28.70
CA LEU A 219 -16.94 -6.13 -29.17
C LEU A 219 -16.24 -5.40 -28.00
N MET A 220 -17.00 -5.03 -26.97
CA MET A 220 -16.46 -4.32 -25.81
C MET A 220 -15.74 -5.29 -24.84
N MET A 221 -16.26 -6.50 -24.64
CA MET A 221 -15.69 -7.46 -23.69
C MET A 221 -14.44 -8.18 -24.21
N THR A 222 -14.29 -8.35 -25.53
CA THR A 222 -13.22 -9.19 -26.10
C THR A 222 -11.81 -8.74 -25.65
N PRO A 223 -11.43 -7.46 -25.75
CA PRO A 223 -10.09 -7.03 -25.29
C PRO A 223 -9.94 -7.02 -23.76
N LEU A 224 -11.02 -6.76 -23.03
CA LEU A 224 -11.03 -6.82 -21.56
C LEU A 224 -10.75 -8.24 -21.06
N LEU A 225 -11.36 -9.25 -21.69
CA LEU A 225 -11.16 -10.65 -21.34
C LEU A 225 -9.73 -11.10 -21.65
N LYS A 226 -9.18 -10.74 -22.83
CA LYS A 226 -7.77 -11.06 -23.16
C LYS A 226 -6.75 -10.53 -22.14
N LEU A 227 -7.07 -9.41 -21.49
CA LEU A 227 -6.24 -8.75 -20.48
C LEU A 227 -6.64 -9.07 -19.03
N SER A 228 -7.65 -9.92 -18.81
CA SER A 228 -8.28 -10.12 -17.50
C SER A 228 -7.36 -10.78 -16.45
N ARG A 229 -6.38 -11.59 -16.88
CA ARG A 229 -5.41 -12.24 -16.00
C ARG A 229 -4.23 -11.32 -15.61
N LEU A 230 -4.15 -10.12 -16.19
CA LEU A 230 -3.08 -9.17 -15.93
C LEU A 230 -3.54 -8.10 -14.93
N ASN A 231 -2.71 -7.84 -13.92
CA ASN A 231 -2.87 -6.71 -13.03
C ASN A 231 -2.66 -5.34 -13.72
N MET A 232 -3.60 -4.42 -13.52
CA MET A 232 -3.60 -3.05 -14.07
C MET A 232 -2.34 -2.25 -13.71
N HIS A 233 -1.89 -2.32 -12.46
CA HIS A 233 -0.77 -1.53 -11.94
C HIS A 233 0.60 -2.16 -12.20
N VAL A 234 0.65 -3.49 -12.35
CA VAL A 234 1.91 -4.23 -12.54
C VAL A 234 2.25 -4.41 -14.02
N HIS A 235 1.27 -4.57 -14.91
CA HIS A 235 1.55 -4.84 -16.33
C HIS A 235 0.99 -3.77 -17.27
N LEU A 236 -0.29 -3.40 -17.15
CA LEU A 236 -0.92 -2.53 -18.15
C LEU A 236 -0.41 -1.08 -18.11
N LEU A 237 -0.37 -0.46 -16.93
CA LEU A 237 0.17 0.90 -16.77
C LEU A 237 1.69 0.97 -17.02
N PRO A 238 2.51 0.01 -16.57
CA PRO A 238 3.93 -0.06 -16.94
C PRO A 238 4.17 -0.25 -18.44
N ALA A 239 3.33 -1.02 -19.15
CA ALA A 239 3.43 -1.15 -20.60
C ALA A 239 3.23 0.21 -21.32
N LEU A 240 2.22 0.99 -20.91
CA LEU A 240 2.02 2.35 -21.41
C LEU A 240 3.19 3.28 -21.06
N THR A 241 3.70 3.18 -19.84
CA THR A 241 4.82 4.00 -19.35
C THR A 241 6.09 3.70 -20.15
N LYS A 242 6.40 2.42 -20.39
CA LYS A 242 7.54 2.00 -21.20
C LYS A 242 7.41 2.43 -22.65
N MET A 243 6.19 2.36 -23.21
CA MET A 243 5.92 2.88 -24.55
C MET A 243 6.20 4.38 -24.65
N TYR A 244 5.74 5.16 -23.66
CA TYR A 244 6.02 6.60 -23.56
C TYR A 244 7.52 6.88 -23.42
N GLU A 245 8.22 6.17 -22.51
CA GLU A 245 9.67 6.33 -22.29
C GLU A 245 10.46 6.10 -23.58
N PHE A 246 10.17 5.00 -24.29
CA PHE A 246 10.84 4.70 -25.55
C PHE A 246 10.49 5.73 -26.63
N ALA A 247 9.23 6.16 -26.75
CA ALA A 247 8.86 7.15 -27.74
C ALA A 247 9.52 8.52 -27.46
N ARG A 248 9.64 8.92 -26.18
CA ARG A 248 10.31 10.16 -25.76
C ARG A 248 11.80 10.21 -26.17
N LEU A 249 12.50 9.07 -26.15
CA LEU A 249 13.92 9.00 -26.55
C LEU A 249 14.15 9.36 -28.02
N TYR A 250 13.15 9.17 -28.88
CA TYR A 250 13.26 9.40 -30.32
C TYR A 250 12.65 10.73 -30.79
N VAL A 251 12.09 11.54 -29.88
CA VAL A 251 11.54 12.85 -30.21
C VAL A 251 12.51 13.95 -29.82
N ALA A 252 12.97 14.74 -30.79
CA ALA A 252 13.82 15.91 -30.55
C ALA A 252 13.01 17.21 -30.36
N VAL A 253 11.84 17.31 -30.99
CA VAL A 253 11.03 18.54 -31.02
C VAL A 253 10.24 18.71 -29.72
N LYS A 254 10.38 19.87 -29.07
CA LYS A 254 9.70 20.18 -27.79
C LYS A 254 8.17 20.06 -27.87
N LEU A 255 7.57 20.61 -28.93
CA LEU A 255 6.12 20.56 -29.15
C LEU A 255 5.60 19.11 -29.29
N GLU A 256 6.37 18.24 -29.94
CA GLU A 256 5.99 16.83 -30.09
C GLU A 256 6.13 16.07 -28.77
N ARG A 257 7.11 16.41 -27.92
CA ARG A 257 7.23 15.84 -26.57
C ARG A 257 6.05 16.22 -25.70
N GLU A 258 5.60 17.47 -25.78
CA GLU A 258 4.42 17.95 -25.04
C GLU A 258 3.16 17.21 -25.50
N ARG A 259 2.93 17.07 -26.81
CA ARG A 259 1.82 16.28 -27.37
C ARG A 259 1.87 14.81 -26.94
N LEU A 260 3.05 14.21 -26.95
CA LEU A 260 3.28 12.83 -26.54
C LEU A 260 2.99 12.62 -25.05
N LEU A 261 3.37 13.59 -24.21
CA LEU A 261 3.00 13.61 -22.80
C LEU A 261 1.48 13.76 -22.61
N THR A 262 0.81 14.59 -23.41
CA THR A 262 -0.66 14.71 -23.36
C THR A 262 -1.36 13.40 -23.73
N TRP A 263 -0.93 12.72 -24.79
CA TRP A 263 -1.52 11.41 -25.14
C TRP A 263 -1.24 10.37 -24.06
N PHE A 264 -0.05 10.38 -23.46
CA PHE A 264 0.28 9.49 -22.34
C PHE A 264 -0.58 9.78 -21.11
N SER A 265 -0.76 11.04 -20.73
CA SER A 265 -1.60 11.38 -19.57
C SER A 265 -3.05 10.95 -19.80
N VAL A 266 -3.59 11.23 -20.99
CA VAL A 266 -4.95 10.82 -21.37
C VAL A 266 -5.10 9.30 -21.38
N ALA A 267 -4.16 8.56 -21.98
CA ALA A 267 -4.20 7.09 -21.99
C ALA A 267 -4.10 6.50 -20.57
N ARG A 268 -3.23 7.07 -19.73
CA ARG A 268 -2.99 6.62 -18.35
C ARG A 268 -4.21 6.86 -17.46
N GLU A 269 -4.95 7.94 -17.68
CA GLU A 269 -6.17 8.28 -16.96
C GLU A 269 -7.38 7.51 -17.48
N ALA A 270 -7.52 7.38 -18.80
CA ALA A 270 -8.67 6.69 -19.40
C ALA A 270 -8.63 5.16 -19.24
N LEU A 271 -7.44 4.56 -19.07
CA LEU A 271 -7.31 3.10 -19.03
C LEU A 271 -8.02 2.46 -17.82
N PRO A 272 -7.79 2.88 -16.57
CA PRO A 272 -8.51 2.34 -15.41
C PRO A 272 -10.03 2.63 -15.46
N LEU A 273 -10.40 3.88 -15.80
CA LEU A 273 -11.79 4.30 -15.95
C LEU A 273 -12.55 3.44 -16.96
N ALA A 274 -11.95 3.18 -18.12
CA ALA A 274 -12.56 2.35 -19.15
C ALA A 274 -12.77 0.93 -18.63
N PHE A 275 -11.77 0.30 -17.99
CA PHE A 275 -11.91 -1.06 -17.48
C PHE A 275 -12.99 -1.19 -16.39
N GLN A 276 -13.00 -0.27 -15.41
CA GLN A 276 -13.99 -0.30 -14.33
C GLN A 276 -15.40 0.03 -14.84
N THR A 277 -15.53 1.08 -15.65
CA THR A 277 -16.83 1.52 -16.19
C THR A 277 -17.41 0.46 -17.11
N LEU A 278 -16.62 -0.12 -18.00
CA LEU A 278 -17.09 -1.16 -18.91
C LEU A 278 -17.53 -2.41 -18.15
N ARG A 279 -16.70 -2.89 -17.21
CA ARG A 279 -17.01 -4.07 -16.40
C ARG A 279 -18.32 -3.91 -15.62
N HIS A 280 -18.49 -2.76 -14.95
CA HIS A 280 -19.67 -2.48 -14.15
C HIS A 280 -20.93 -2.29 -15.01
N ARG A 281 -20.81 -1.57 -16.13
CA ARG A 281 -21.95 -1.23 -16.99
C ARG A 281 -22.42 -2.40 -17.86
N LEU A 282 -21.49 -3.27 -18.29
CA LEU A 282 -21.81 -4.45 -19.09
C LEU A 282 -22.30 -5.61 -18.23
N HIS A 283 -21.91 -5.70 -16.95
CA HIS A 283 -22.36 -6.74 -16.02
C HIS A 283 -23.87 -7.05 -16.09
N PRO A 284 -24.80 -6.09 -15.89
CA PRO A 284 -26.25 -6.37 -15.98
C PRO A 284 -26.73 -6.81 -17.37
N VAL A 285 -26.04 -6.40 -18.44
CA VAL A 285 -26.34 -6.85 -19.81
C VAL A 285 -25.92 -8.31 -19.97
N LEU A 286 -24.68 -8.63 -19.56
CA LEU A 286 -24.12 -9.97 -19.60
C LEU A 286 -24.90 -10.94 -18.71
N LEU A 287 -25.33 -10.51 -17.52
CA LEU A 287 -26.17 -11.27 -16.61
C LEU A 287 -27.49 -11.70 -17.26
N LYS A 288 -28.12 -10.82 -18.06
CA LYS A 288 -29.35 -11.15 -18.81
C LYS A 288 -29.09 -12.01 -20.06
N LEU A 289 -27.89 -11.95 -20.63
CA LEU A 289 -27.51 -12.74 -21.81
C LEU A 289 -27.09 -14.17 -21.45
N LEU A 290 -26.43 -14.36 -20.31
CA LEU A 290 -25.74 -15.60 -19.95
C LEU A 290 -26.38 -16.33 -18.76
N CYS A 291 -26.88 -15.62 -17.74
CA CYS A 291 -27.33 -16.26 -16.50
C CYS A 291 -28.82 -16.59 -16.46
N SER A 292 -29.15 -17.68 -15.76
CA SER A 292 -30.52 -18.07 -15.41
C SER A 292 -30.97 -17.63 -14.00
N HIS A 293 -30.05 -17.08 -13.20
CA HIS A 293 -30.27 -16.56 -11.85
C HIS A 293 -29.46 -15.28 -11.64
N PHE A 294 -29.77 -14.52 -10.58
CA PHE A 294 -29.04 -13.29 -10.27
C PHE A 294 -27.69 -13.64 -9.60
N LEU A 295 -26.62 -13.04 -10.11
CA LEU A 295 -25.29 -13.06 -9.51
C LEU A 295 -24.84 -11.62 -9.26
N GLU A 296 -24.10 -11.42 -8.18
CA GLU A 296 -23.42 -10.15 -7.91
C GLU A 296 -22.19 -10.01 -8.82
N GLU A 297 -21.72 -8.79 -9.03
CA GLU A 297 -20.71 -8.48 -10.05
C GLU A 297 -19.41 -9.28 -9.86
N ASP A 298 -18.88 -9.34 -8.64
CA ASP A 298 -17.62 -10.04 -8.36
C ASP A 298 -17.77 -11.56 -8.55
N ALA A 299 -18.85 -12.14 -8.05
CA ALA A 299 -19.17 -13.56 -8.23
C ALA A 299 -19.42 -13.91 -9.71
N PHE A 300 -20.13 -13.05 -10.45
CA PHE A 300 -20.46 -13.26 -11.85
C PHE A 300 -19.21 -13.47 -12.73
N TYR A 301 -18.20 -12.62 -12.59
CA TYR A 301 -17.00 -12.72 -13.43
C TYR A 301 -16.09 -13.90 -13.06
N VAL A 302 -16.21 -14.45 -11.86
CA VAL A 302 -15.52 -15.67 -11.43
C VAL A 302 -16.27 -16.90 -11.92
N ASP A 303 -17.56 -17.00 -11.59
CA ASP A 303 -18.37 -18.19 -11.87
C ASP A 303 -18.66 -18.38 -13.37
N MET A 304 -18.77 -17.29 -14.12
CA MET A 304 -19.16 -17.30 -15.54
C MET A 304 -17.98 -17.13 -16.51
N GLN A 305 -16.73 -17.28 -16.04
CA GLN A 305 -15.54 -17.03 -16.85
C GLN A 305 -15.53 -17.84 -18.15
N ALA A 306 -15.83 -19.14 -18.10
CA ALA A 306 -15.88 -20.01 -19.28
C ALA A 306 -16.95 -19.57 -20.30
N GLU A 307 -18.11 -19.13 -19.81
CA GLU A 307 -19.21 -18.68 -20.67
C GLU A 307 -18.95 -17.29 -21.28
N LEU A 308 -18.25 -16.42 -20.56
CA LEU A 308 -17.77 -15.14 -21.07
C LEU A 308 -16.73 -15.31 -22.18
N LEU A 309 -15.80 -16.26 -22.02
CA LEU A 309 -14.85 -16.64 -23.07
C LEU A 309 -15.57 -17.20 -24.29
N ALA A 310 -16.57 -18.07 -24.10
CA ALA A 310 -17.40 -18.60 -25.19
C ALA A 310 -18.19 -17.50 -25.91
N LEU A 311 -18.73 -16.50 -25.20
CA LEU A 311 -19.41 -15.34 -25.79
C LEU A 311 -18.46 -14.52 -26.68
N ALA A 312 -17.23 -14.29 -26.21
CA ALA A 312 -16.20 -13.60 -26.96
C ALA A 312 -15.63 -14.44 -28.12
N GLY A 313 -15.83 -15.76 -28.10
CA GLY A 313 -15.21 -16.69 -29.04
C GLY A 313 -13.71 -16.87 -28.79
N LEU A 314 -13.31 -16.78 -27.51
CA LEU A 314 -11.93 -16.94 -27.05
C LEU A 314 -11.77 -18.28 -26.34
N THR A 315 -10.57 -18.84 -26.40
CA THR A 315 -10.13 -19.98 -25.59
C THR A 315 -9.21 -19.51 -24.46
N GLU A 316 -8.93 -20.35 -23.47
CA GLU A 316 -7.98 -19.99 -22.39
C GLU A 316 -6.57 -19.68 -22.92
N ALA A 317 -6.19 -20.24 -24.07
CA ALA A 317 -4.92 -19.99 -24.73
C ALA A 317 -4.81 -18.58 -25.35
N ASP A 318 -5.95 -17.91 -25.57
CA ASP A 318 -5.98 -16.54 -26.11
C ASP A 318 -5.82 -15.47 -25.01
N LEU A 319 -5.78 -15.89 -23.75
CA LEU A 319 -5.56 -15.01 -22.60
C LEU A 319 -4.07 -14.73 -22.44
N LEU A 320 -3.72 -13.45 -22.28
CA LEU A 320 -2.35 -13.09 -21.92
C LEU A 320 -2.10 -13.51 -20.47
N VAL A 321 -1.20 -14.47 -20.31
CA VAL A 321 -0.65 -14.91 -19.03
C VAL A 321 0.80 -14.44 -18.96
N GLU A 322 1.29 -14.09 -17.77
CA GLU A 322 2.72 -13.91 -17.59
C GLU A 322 3.45 -15.19 -18.01
N ALA A 323 4.33 -15.09 -19.01
CA ALA A 323 5.31 -16.14 -19.21
C ALA A 323 6.13 -16.22 -17.91
N PRO A 324 6.30 -17.41 -17.30
CA PRO A 324 7.20 -17.54 -16.16
C PRO A 324 8.54 -16.94 -16.58
N ALA A 325 9.04 -16.00 -15.78
CA ALA A 325 10.28 -15.30 -16.09
C ALA A 325 11.33 -16.34 -16.46
N ARG A 326 11.95 -16.20 -17.63
CA ARG A 326 13.16 -16.95 -17.98
C ARG A 326 14.22 -16.62 -16.95
N THR A 327 14.30 -17.46 -15.93
CA THR A 327 15.47 -17.65 -15.10
C THR A 327 16.48 -18.38 -15.97
N ASP A 328 17.31 -17.62 -16.68
CA ASP A 328 18.53 -18.20 -17.22
C ASP A 328 19.43 -18.57 -16.04
N ALA A 329 19.58 -19.88 -15.87
CA ALA A 329 20.56 -20.64 -15.09
C ALA A 329 20.47 -20.58 -13.55
N LEU A 330 19.80 -21.59 -12.96
CA LEU A 330 20.42 -22.67 -12.16
C LEU A 330 19.39 -23.78 -11.88
N ALA A 331 19.89 -25.00 -11.68
CA ALA A 331 19.25 -26.32 -11.76
C ALA A 331 18.13 -26.61 -10.72
N PRO A 332 17.36 -27.71 -10.88
CA PRO A 332 15.95 -27.83 -10.48
C PRO A 332 15.78 -28.21 -9.01
N VAL A 333 14.71 -27.69 -8.39
CA VAL A 333 14.15 -28.28 -7.17
C VAL A 333 12.80 -28.85 -7.56
N GLU A 334 12.68 -30.15 -7.34
CA GLU A 334 11.49 -30.95 -7.56
C GLU A 334 10.31 -30.38 -6.77
N SER A 335 9.21 -30.13 -7.47
CA SER A 335 7.89 -29.91 -6.90
C SER A 335 7.33 -31.26 -6.46
N SER A 336 7.23 -31.48 -5.15
CA SER A 336 6.21 -32.35 -4.58
C SER A 336 5.18 -31.47 -3.90
N ASP A 337 4.03 -31.35 -4.55
CA ASP A 337 2.77 -30.90 -3.95
C ASP A 337 2.39 -31.84 -2.80
N GLU A 338 2.33 -31.32 -1.57
CA GLU A 338 1.37 -31.79 -0.59
C GLU A 338 0.74 -30.56 0.08
N GLU A 339 -0.57 -30.40 -0.19
CA GLU A 339 -1.47 -29.55 0.57
C GLU A 339 -1.54 -30.07 2.01
N GLU A 340 -0.95 -29.35 2.96
CA GLU A 340 -1.37 -29.43 4.35
C GLU A 340 -1.85 -28.06 4.81
N SER A 341 -3.12 -28.06 5.19
CA SER A 341 -3.84 -26.95 5.79
C SER A 341 -3.26 -26.66 7.18
N ASP A 342 -2.28 -25.77 7.26
CA ASP A 342 -1.94 -25.14 8.53
C ASP A 342 -2.73 -23.85 8.71
N SER A 343 -3.53 -23.86 9.77
CA SER A 343 -4.05 -22.67 10.42
C SER A 343 -2.95 -21.60 10.51
N PRO A 344 -3.25 -20.32 10.30
CA PRO A 344 -2.25 -19.27 10.49
C PRO A 344 -1.83 -19.26 11.96
N GLU A 345 -0.71 -19.91 12.27
CA GLU A 345 0.00 -19.68 13.51
C GLU A 345 0.33 -18.20 13.55
N GLU A 346 -0.12 -17.54 14.62
CA GLU A 346 0.18 -16.16 14.89
C GLU A 346 1.70 -16.03 15.00
N GLU A 347 2.33 -15.41 14.00
CA GLU A 347 3.68 -14.90 14.13
C GLU A 347 3.68 -13.83 15.24
N SER A 348 3.89 -14.28 16.48
CA SER A 348 4.23 -13.41 17.58
C SER A 348 5.51 -12.65 17.21
N PRO A 349 5.62 -11.34 17.50
CA PRO A 349 6.82 -10.56 17.18
C PRO A 349 8.06 -11.27 17.72
N GLN A 350 8.90 -11.85 16.87
CA GLN A 350 10.18 -12.39 17.30
C GLN A 350 11.17 -11.22 17.47
N GLY A 351 11.81 -11.13 18.64
CA GLY A 351 12.87 -10.16 18.92
C GLY A 351 12.45 -8.85 19.61
N LEU A 352 13.04 -7.72 19.18
CA LEU A 352 13.10 -6.45 19.93
C LEU A 352 11.75 -5.69 20.00
N GLY A 353 10.85 -5.95 19.04
CA GLY A 353 9.50 -5.38 19.01
C GLY A 353 8.56 -5.95 20.07
N ALA A 354 8.65 -7.24 20.40
CA ALA A 354 7.89 -7.85 21.50
C ALA A 354 8.26 -7.23 22.85
N HIS A 355 9.57 -7.05 23.06
CA HIS A 355 10.12 -6.54 24.32
C HIS A 355 9.84 -5.05 24.53
N GLY A 356 9.71 -4.25 23.46
CA GLY A 356 9.31 -2.87 23.62
C GLY A 356 7.87 -2.72 24.12
N PHE A 357 6.96 -3.65 23.79
CA PHE A 357 5.64 -3.69 24.42
C PHE A 357 5.72 -4.02 25.92
N GLU A 358 6.59 -4.95 26.32
CA GLU A 358 6.82 -5.24 27.75
C GLU A 358 7.40 -4.04 28.51
N LEU A 359 8.36 -3.32 27.91
CA LEU A 359 8.92 -2.10 28.47
C LEU A 359 7.87 -1.00 28.58
N LEU A 360 7.02 -0.84 27.56
CA LEU A 360 5.92 0.13 27.59
C LEU A 360 4.91 -0.19 28.69
N ASP A 361 4.58 -1.46 28.93
CA ASP A 361 3.69 -1.86 30.03
C ASP A 361 4.35 -1.69 31.41
N GLN A 362 5.68 -1.82 31.51
CA GLN A 362 6.41 -1.50 32.75
C GLN A 362 6.44 0.00 33.03
N ILE A 363 6.67 0.83 32.01
CA ILE A 363 6.70 2.30 32.14
C ILE A 363 5.29 2.86 32.36
N PHE A 364 4.29 2.28 31.69
CA PHE A 364 2.90 2.70 31.68
C PHE A 364 1.96 1.54 32.02
N PRO A 365 1.92 1.10 33.28
CA PRO A 365 1.08 -0.02 33.70
C PRO A 365 -0.40 0.27 33.46
N ARG A 366 -1.13 -0.76 32.98
CA ARG A 366 -2.57 -0.69 32.62
C ARG A 366 -2.90 0.16 31.39
N ALA A 367 -1.90 0.59 30.62
CA ALA A 367 -2.14 1.18 29.31
C ALA A 367 -2.62 0.14 28.28
N GLY A 368 -2.18 -1.12 28.41
CA GLY A 368 -2.62 -2.24 27.57
C GLY A 368 -1.78 -2.41 26.31
N TRP A 369 -0.47 -2.16 26.37
CA TRP A 369 0.42 -2.27 25.21
C TRP A 369 0.64 -3.72 24.77
N SER A 370 0.60 -4.68 25.70
CA SER A 370 0.59 -6.12 25.38
C SER A 370 -0.76 -6.64 24.88
N THR A 371 -1.86 -5.91 25.10
CA THR A 371 -3.23 -6.33 24.75
C THR A 371 -3.88 -5.37 23.76
N LEU A 372 -3.17 -5.00 22.68
CA LEU A 372 -3.70 -4.08 21.66
C LEU A 372 -4.98 -4.60 20.97
N GLU A 373 -5.20 -5.91 20.97
CA GLU A 373 -6.38 -6.53 20.38
C GLU A 373 -7.70 -6.11 21.03
N THR A 374 -7.67 -5.88 22.35
CA THR A 374 -8.84 -5.49 23.15
C THR A 374 -9.22 -4.03 22.96
N LYS A 375 -8.52 -3.30 22.09
CA LYS A 375 -8.73 -1.88 21.75
C LYS A 375 -8.66 -0.95 22.97
N PRO A 376 -7.56 -0.97 23.75
CA PRO A 376 -7.39 -0.03 24.84
C PRO A 376 -7.33 1.41 24.30
N ASP A 377 -7.96 2.34 25.01
CA ASP A 377 -7.95 3.75 24.62
C ASP A 377 -6.66 4.43 25.07
N LEU A 378 -5.60 4.27 24.28
CA LEU A 378 -4.28 4.82 24.57
C LEU A 378 -4.30 6.37 24.62
N ILE A 379 -5.00 7.05 23.71
CA ILE A 379 -5.11 8.52 23.75
C ILE A 379 -5.72 8.98 25.08
N ALA A 380 -6.82 8.38 25.53
CA ALA A 380 -7.42 8.73 26.83
C ALA A 380 -6.46 8.48 28.00
N TYR A 381 -5.72 7.38 27.98
CA TYR A 381 -4.74 7.06 29.01
C TYR A 381 -3.59 8.08 29.08
N PHE A 382 -3.06 8.48 27.91
CA PHE A 382 -1.91 9.38 27.81
C PHE A 382 -2.28 10.86 27.86
N GLN A 383 -3.55 11.24 27.68
CA GLN A 383 -4.00 12.64 27.70
C GLN A 383 -3.61 13.42 28.97
N PRO A 384 -3.59 12.83 30.18
CA PRO A 384 -3.07 13.51 31.38
C PRO A 384 -1.53 13.53 31.48
N LEU A 385 -0.82 12.78 30.64
CA LEU A 385 0.64 12.62 30.65
C LEU A 385 1.33 13.43 29.55
N VAL A 386 0.65 13.64 28.43
CA VAL A 386 1.15 14.30 27.23
C VAL A 386 0.12 15.31 26.74
N GLU A 387 0.59 16.49 26.37
CA GLU A 387 -0.24 17.48 25.67
C GLU A 387 -0.38 17.08 24.20
N PHE A 388 -1.47 16.37 23.88
CA PHE A 388 -1.77 16.06 22.49
C PHE A 388 -2.25 17.30 21.73
N PRO A 389 -1.94 17.39 20.42
CA PRO A 389 -2.47 18.44 19.57
C PRO A 389 -4.00 18.38 19.48
N LYS A 390 -4.62 19.56 19.39
CA LYS A 390 -6.08 19.69 19.32
C LYS A 390 -6.64 18.85 18.18
N GLY A 391 -7.62 18.01 18.47
CA GLY A 391 -8.24 17.11 17.49
C GLY A 391 -7.69 15.68 17.47
N ALA A 392 -6.64 15.36 18.23
CA ALA A 392 -6.20 13.98 18.41
C ALA A 392 -7.32 13.07 19.00
N GLU A 393 -8.20 13.65 19.82
CA GLU A 393 -9.37 12.99 20.42
C GLU A 393 -10.38 12.46 19.38
N LEU A 394 -10.34 13.01 18.16
CA LEU A 394 -11.18 12.56 17.04
C LEU A 394 -10.70 11.26 16.42
N LEU A 395 -9.52 10.74 16.77
CA LEU A 395 -9.03 9.49 16.19
C LEU A 395 -9.83 8.29 16.74
N PRO A 396 -10.32 7.38 15.88
CA PRO A 396 -11.01 6.19 16.33
C PRO A 396 -10.03 5.19 16.97
N GLN A 397 -10.51 4.39 17.93
CA GLN A 397 -9.71 3.32 18.56
C GLN A 397 -9.27 2.23 17.57
N ASP A 398 -10.01 2.07 16.48
CA ASP A 398 -9.68 1.14 15.37
C ASP A 398 -8.60 1.70 14.43
N ASP A 399 -8.23 2.96 14.58
CA ASP A 399 -7.21 3.60 13.77
C ASP A 399 -5.81 3.24 14.26
N PRO A 400 -4.90 2.76 13.39
CA PRO A 400 -3.49 2.57 13.76
C PRO A 400 -2.82 3.81 14.34
N LEU A 401 -3.24 5.02 13.92
CA LEU A 401 -2.74 6.27 14.47
C LEU A 401 -3.03 6.43 15.96
N HIS A 402 -4.08 5.78 16.48
CA HIS A 402 -4.42 5.77 17.90
C HIS A 402 -3.33 5.13 18.77
N THR A 403 -2.55 4.21 18.18
CA THR A 403 -1.41 3.56 18.84
C THR A 403 -0.09 4.28 18.53
N ILE A 404 0.11 4.68 17.27
CA ILE A 404 1.37 5.29 16.80
C ILE A 404 1.59 6.69 17.39
N LEU A 405 0.54 7.50 17.54
CA LEU A 405 0.68 8.87 18.04
C LEU A 405 1.19 8.91 19.49
N PRO A 406 0.57 8.21 20.47
CA PRO A 406 1.11 8.16 21.83
C PRO A 406 2.55 7.66 21.90
N LEU A 407 2.90 6.62 21.13
CA LEU A 407 4.27 6.09 21.09
C LEU A 407 5.26 7.12 20.52
N SER A 408 4.86 7.85 19.47
CA SER A 408 5.70 8.89 18.85
C SER A 408 5.95 10.08 19.78
N GLU A 409 4.95 10.45 20.59
CA GLU A 409 5.10 11.48 21.63
C GLU A 409 5.97 11.02 22.81
N VAL A 410 5.85 9.75 23.22
CA VAL A 410 6.75 9.17 24.24
C VAL A 410 8.20 9.22 23.75
N LEU A 411 8.46 8.79 22.52
CA LEU A 411 9.78 8.88 21.88
C LEU A 411 10.27 10.33 21.80
N GLN A 412 9.39 11.26 21.41
CA GLN A 412 9.69 12.69 21.37
C GLN A 412 10.19 13.21 22.73
N GLN A 413 9.57 12.77 23.82
CA GLN A 413 9.98 13.17 25.17
C GLN A 413 11.31 12.55 25.59
N LEU A 414 11.60 11.31 25.17
CA LEU A 414 12.89 10.66 25.43
C LEU A 414 14.04 11.32 24.68
N PHE A 415 13.81 11.83 23.46
CA PHE A 415 14.82 12.57 22.69
C PHE A 415 15.31 13.84 23.40
N PHE A 416 14.49 14.49 24.23
CA PHE A 416 14.98 15.60 25.05
C PHE A 416 16.07 15.18 26.04
N GLY A 417 16.07 13.92 26.48
CA GLY A 417 17.12 13.37 27.34
C GLY A 417 18.47 13.23 26.64
N PHE A 418 18.52 13.24 25.29
CA PHE A 418 19.78 13.16 24.54
C PHE A 418 20.66 14.40 24.69
N GLN A 419 20.14 15.50 25.24
CA GLN A 419 20.94 16.66 25.61
C GLN A 419 21.99 16.36 26.70
N SER A 420 21.79 15.29 27.48
CA SER A 420 22.76 14.84 28.49
C SER A 420 23.93 14.02 27.92
N PHE A 421 23.88 13.68 26.62
CA PHE A 421 24.95 12.96 25.93
C PHE A 421 26.05 13.93 25.48
N ARG A 422 27.29 13.51 25.69
CA ARG A 422 28.48 14.11 25.09
C ARG A 422 28.87 13.28 23.87
N TRP A 423 28.44 13.75 22.71
CA TRP A 423 28.72 13.09 21.44
C TRP A 423 30.18 13.32 21.00
N GLY A 424 30.80 12.30 20.43
CA GLY A 424 32.16 12.36 19.88
C GLY A 424 32.22 12.89 18.44
N ALA A 425 33.44 13.06 17.93
CA ALA A 425 33.66 13.58 16.58
C ALA A 425 33.54 12.47 15.53
N ALA A 426 32.61 12.65 14.58
CA ALA A 426 32.42 11.74 13.45
C ALA A 426 33.68 11.71 12.56
N ARG A 427 34.53 10.68 12.71
CA ARG A 427 35.67 10.44 11.80
C ARG A 427 35.19 9.66 10.58
N GLU A 428 34.41 10.29 9.72
CA GLU A 428 34.04 9.71 8.42
C GLU A 428 34.82 10.42 7.31
N LYS A 429 35.80 9.71 6.72
CA LYS A 429 36.82 10.26 5.81
C LYS A 429 36.30 10.72 4.44
N GLN A 430 34.99 10.78 4.16
CA GLN A 430 34.51 11.00 2.77
C GLN A 430 33.34 11.98 2.55
N ARG A 431 32.81 12.66 3.56
CA ARG A 431 31.88 13.78 3.32
C ARG A 431 32.15 14.91 4.31
N GLU A 432 32.27 16.13 3.80
CA GLU A 432 32.45 17.33 4.62
C GLU A 432 31.42 17.40 5.76
N GLY A 433 31.92 17.37 7.00
CA GLY A 433 31.75 18.48 7.93
C GLY A 433 30.59 18.51 8.91
N LEU A 434 29.82 17.42 9.15
CA LEU A 434 28.86 17.40 10.26
C LEU A 434 29.33 16.53 11.43
N THR A 435 29.32 17.10 12.63
CA THR A 435 29.56 16.35 13.88
C THR A 435 28.45 15.33 14.13
N TRP A 436 28.72 14.30 14.93
CA TRP A 436 27.70 13.27 15.23
C TRP A 436 26.49 13.88 15.93
N GLN A 437 26.73 14.84 16.83
CA GLN A 437 25.71 15.65 17.47
C GLN A 437 24.79 16.34 16.46
N GLU A 438 25.34 17.01 15.44
CA GLU A 438 24.53 17.68 14.42
C GLU A 438 23.67 16.70 13.62
N ARG A 439 24.12 15.46 13.40
CA ARG A 439 23.30 14.42 12.75
C ARG A 439 22.13 14.01 13.64
N VAL A 440 22.39 13.75 14.92
CA VAL A 440 21.35 13.43 15.93
C VAL A 440 20.34 14.58 16.00
N ASP A 441 20.81 15.81 16.21
CA ASP A 441 19.98 17.00 16.36
C ASP A 441 19.14 17.29 15.10
N LYS A 442 19.71 17.10 13.91
CA LYS A 442 18.98 17.23 12.64
C LYS A 442 17.86 16.20 12.52
N SER A 443 18.10 14.97 12.95
CA SER A 443 17.09 13.90 12.90
C SER A 443 15.98 14.13 13.93
N ILE A 444 16.33 14.54 15.16
CA ILE A 444 15.37 14.95 16.19
C ILE A 444 14.53 16.16 15.72
N ALA A 445 15.15 17.15 15.08
CA ALA A 445 14.45 18.31 14.53
C ALA A 445 13.45 17.91 13.43
N ARG A 446 13.80 16.96 12.57
CA ARG A 446 12.87 16.40 11.56
C ARG A 446 11.69 15.68 12.21
N TRP A 447 11.94 14.90 13.24
CA TRP A 447 10.91 14.22 14.03
C TRP A 447 9.91 15.22 14.63
N HIS A 448 10.42 16.23 15.33
CA HIS A 448 9.60 17.31 15.89
C HIS A 448 8.82 18.07 14.81
N PHE A 449 9.47 18.37 13.69
CA PHE A 449 8.82 19.04 12.57
C PHE A 449 7.69 18.20 11.97
N PHE A 450 7.86 16.87 11.87
CA PHE A 450 6.83 15.97 11.38
C PHE A 450 5.61 15.95 12.30
N ILE A 451 5.79 15.82 13.61
CA ILE A 451 4.69 15.81 14.58
C ILE A 451 4.00 17.18 14.65
N ASN A 452 4.75 18.28 14.67
CA ASN A 452 4.18 19.61 14.84
C ASN A 452 3.60 20.20 13.55
N GLU A 453 4.30 20.12 12.42
CA GLU A 453 3.83 20.74 11.17
C GLU A 453 2.89 19.82 10.41
N PHE A 454 3.32 18.58 10.14
CA PHE A 454 2.50 17.69 9.32
C PHE A 454 1.30 17.17 10.12
N PHE A 455 1.52 16.55 11.28
CA PHE A 455 0.42 15.94 12.02
C PHE A 455 -0.50 17.00 12.66
N SER A 456 0.07 17.93 13.42
CA SER A 456 -0.71 18.89 14.21
C SER A 456 -1.28 20.05 13.41
N LYS A 457 -0.58 20.56 12.39
CA LYS A 457 -1.04 21.72 11.60
C LYS A 457 -1.64 21.36 10.23
N SER A 458 -1.28 20.22 9.64
CA SER A 458 -1.84 19.81 8.34
C SER A 458 -2.98 18.80 8.49
N TYR A 459 -2.73 17.65 9.12
CA TYR A 459 -3.68 16.54 9.13
C TYR A 459 -4.85 16.73 10.11
N LEU A 460 -4.58 17.02 11.39
CA LEU A 460 -5.65 17.14 12.41
C LEU A 460 -6.65 18.28 12.14
N PRO A 461 -6.23 19.47 11.67
CA PRO A 461 -7.19 20.53 11.32
C PRO A 461 -8.09 20.12 10.15
N GLN A 462 -7.55 19.40 9.15
CA GLN A 462 -8.37 18.85 8.07
C GLN A 462 -9.39 17.83 8.59
N LEU A 463 -9.02 17.01 9.57
CA LEU A 463 -9.94 16.07 10.23
C LEU A 463 -11.04 16.80 11.00
N GLN A 464 -10.70 17.87 11.72
CA GLN A 464 -11.68 18.69 12.44
C GLN A 464 -12.66 19.36 11.48
N ASP A 465 -12.17 19.95 10.40
CA ASP A 465 -13.02 20.60 9.40
C ASP A 465 -13.91 19.58 8.68
N TYR A 466 -13.38 18.40 8.37
CA TYR A 466 -14.15 17.27 7.85
C TYR A 466 -15.27 16.84 8.81
N CYS A 467 -14.99 16.72 10.12
CA CYS A 467 -15.98 16.39 11.15
C CYS A 467 -17.10 17.46 11.22
N ARG A 468 -16.72 18.74 11.21
CA ARG A 468 -17.69 19.86 11.20
C ARG A 468 -18.55 19.88 9.94
N GLU A 469 -17.99 19.53 8.79
CA GLU A 469 -18.73 19.43 7.54
C GLU A 469 -19.74 18.28 7.58
N ILE A 470 -19.37 17.11 8.12
CA ILE A 470 -20.30 16.00 8.32
C ILE A 470 -21.47 16.39 9.22
N GLU A 471 -21.21 17.13 10.32
CA GLU A 471 -22.27 17.60 11.22
C GLU A 471 -23.22 18.60 10.53
N ARG A 472 -22.71 19.40 9.59
CA ARG A 472 -23.47 20.43 8.87
C ARG A 472 -24.22 19.87 7.65
N SER A 473 -23.75 18.79 7.04
CA SER A 473 -24.25 18.31 5.74
C SER A 473 -24.73 16.85 5.81
N LEU A 474 -26.04 16.69 5.95
CA LEU A 474 -26.74 15.44 5.69
C LEU A 474 -27.65 15.67 4.47
N PRO A 475 -27.49 14.92 3.36
CA PRO A 475 -26.68 13.70 3.15
C PRO A 475 -25.22 13.95 2.70
N ARG A 476 -24.35 12.93 2.86
CA ARG A 476 -22.93 12.96 2.45
C ARG A 476 -22.79 13.21 0.94
N GLY A 477 -22.37 14.41 0.55
CA GLY A 477 -22.09 14.77 -0.84
C GLY A 477 -20.87 14.05 -1.44
N SER A 478 -20.73 14.09 -2.77
CA SER A 478 -19.57 13.55 -3.49
C SER A 478 -18.24 14.17 -3.03
N ASP A 479 -18.25 15.46 -2.68
CA ASP A 479 -17.05 16.20 -2.28
C ASP A 479 -16.51 15.74 -0.91
N ILE A 480 -17.41 15.40 0.01
CA ILE A 480 -17.05 14.88 1.35
C ILE A 480 -16.39 13.51 1.21
N ARG A 481 -16.95 12.64 0.35
CA ARG A 481 -16.33 11.34 0.05
C ARG A 481 -14.97 11.51 -0.62
N ARG A 482 -14.82 12.48 -1.53
CA ARG A 482 -13.54 12.78 -2.17
C ARG A 482 -12.49 13.23 -1.15
N ARG A 483 -12.85 14.11 -0.21
CA ARG A 483 -11.97 14.55 0.89
C ARG A 483 -11.57 13.41 1.82
N GLU A 484 -12.52 12.56 2.20
CA GLU A 484 -12.26 11.36 2.99
C GLU A 484 -11.19 10.48 2.34
N HIS A 485 -11.29 10.24 1.04
CA HIS A 485 -10.30 9.46 0.30
C HIS A 485 -8.95 10.16 0.19
N GLN A 486 -8.92 11.48 -0.03
CA GLN A 486 -7.67 12.25 -0.03
C GLN A 486 -6.94 12.13 1.32
N MET A 487 -7.68 12.23 2.42
CA MET A 487 -7.11 12.09 3.77
C MET A 487 -6.57 10.69 4.02
N LEU A 488 -7.27 9.63 3.58
CA LEU A 488 -6.78 8.26 3.66
C LEU A 488 -5.48 8.07 2.85
N TRP A 489 -5.38 8.69 1.67
CA TRP A 489 -4.15 8.67 0.86
C TRP A 489 -2.99 9.42 1.51
N VAL A 490 -3.22 10.61 2.07
CA VAL A 490 -2.21 11.37 2.83
C VAL A 490 -1.69 10.54 4.01
N LYS A 491 -2.61 9.91 4.74
CA LYS A 491 -2.31 9.03 5.86
C LYS A 491 -1.49 7.81 5.42
N ARG A 492 -1.85 7.17 4.30
CA ARG A 492 -1.08 6.06 3.73
C ARG A 492 0.34 6.48 3.32
N GLN A 493 0.47 7.62 2.65
CA GLN A 493 1.74 8.07 2.11
C GLN A 493 2.76 8.47 3.19
N TYR A 494 2.31 9.15 4.24
CA TYR A 494 3.23 9.77 5.20
C TYR A 494 3.27 9.08 6.56
N MET A 495 2.24 8.34 6.96
CA MET A 495 2.14 7.75 8.30
C MET A 495 2.06 6.23 8.27
N LEU A 496 1.25 5.65 7.38
CA LEU A 496 0.88 4.23 7.40
C LEU A 496 1.04 3.58 6.02
N PRO A 497 2.25 3.14 5.63
CA PRO A 497 2.53 2.68 4.27
C PRO A 497 1.62 1.52 3.81
N HIS A 498 1.25 0.63 4.74
CA HIS A 498 0.44 -0.56 4.50
C HIS A 498 -1.06 -0.37 4.73
N LEU A 499 -1.54 0.86 4.90
CA LEU A 499 -2.98 1.11 5.05
C LEU A 499 -3.73 0.73 3.77
N ASN A 500 -4.73 -0.16 3.90
CA ASN A 500 -5.66 -0.49 2.84
C ASN A 500 -6.60 0.70 2.57
N VAL A 501 -6.38 1.41 1.46
CA VAL A 501 -7.18 2.57 1.04
C VAL A 501 -7.98 2.22 -0.21
N PRO A 502 -9.31 2.44 -0.23
CA PRO A 502 -10.12 2.27 -1.43
C PRO A 502 -9.61 3.18 -2.56
N ILE A 503 -9.46 2.60 -3.75
CA ILE A 503 -8.91 3.31 -4.92
C ILE A 503 -10.00 4.22 -5.48
N LEU A 504 -9.88 5.53 -5.24
CA LEU A 504 -10.55 6.57 -6.03
C LEU A 504 -9.50 7.35 -6.81
N GLU A 505 -9.63 7.33 -8.14
CA GLU A 505 -8.62 7.81 -9.10
C GLU A 505 -8.37 9.33 -9.04
N GLU A 506 -9.34 10.10 -8.54
CA GLU A 506 -9.29 11.58 -8.47
C GLU A 506 -8.72 12.14 -7.15
N ALA A 507 -8.29 11.25 -6.24
CA ALA A 507 -7.91 11.59 -4.86
C ALA A 507 -6.43 11.28 -4.55
N ARG A 508 -5.53 11.31 -5.55
CA ARG A 508 -4.09 11.26 -5.26
C ARG A 508 -3.71 12.46 -4.40
N ALA A 509 -3.12 12.18 -3.23
CA ALA A 509 -2.60 13.21 -2.34
C ALA A 509 -1.58 14.07 -3.10
N GLN A 510 -1.65 15.39 -2.92
CA GLN A 510 -0.59 16.28 -3.34
C GLN A 510 0.69 15.89 -2.58
N ASN A 511 1.83 15.81 -3.25
CA ASN A 511 3.10 15.62 -2.56
C ASN A 511 3.37 16.86 -1.69
N LEU A 512 3.16 16.72 -0.39
CA LEU A 512 3.38 17.75 0.62
C LEU A 512 4.87 17.95 0.96
N GLY A 513 5.76 17.13 0.40
CA GLY A 513 7.21 17.25 0.57
C GLY A 513 7.77 16.76 1.92
N TYR A 514 6.94 16.17 2.78
CA TYR A 514 7.38 15.59 4.06
C TYR A 514 8.01 14.19 3.88
N PRO A 515 9.03 13.80 4.66
CA PRO A 515 9.45 12.41 4.73
C PRO A 515 8.41 11.56 5.48
N SER A 516 8.17 10.33 5.03
CA SER A 516 7.28 9.40 5.73
C SER A 516 7.84 9.04 7.11
N LEU A 517 6.97 8.82 8.09
CA LEU A 517 7.35 8.42 9.45
C LEU A 517 8.21 7.15 9.46
N ALA A 518 7.86 6.14 8.67
CA ALA A 518 8.63 4.89 8.57
C ALA A 518 10.09 5.11 8.15
N VAL A 519 10.33 6.03 7.21
CA VAL A 519 11.70 6.40 6.80
C VAL A 519 12.44 7.11 7.93
N GLN A 520 11.77 8.02 8.65
CA GLN A 520 12.40 8.73 9.77
C GLN A 520 12.75 7.78 10.94
N VAL A 521 11.90 6.80 11.23
CA VAL A 521 12.18 5.77 12.24
C VAL A 521 13.41 4.96 11.85
N LYS A 522 13.50 4.52 10.59
CA LYS A 522 14.67 3.78 10.09
C LYS A 522 15.94 4.61 10.13
N GLU A 523 15.90 5.87 9.66
CA GLU A 523 17.04 6.80 9.75
C GLU A 523 17.52 6.97 11.21
N MET A 524 16.60 7.04 12.18
CA MET A 524 16.94 7.14 13.60
C MET A 524 17.55 5.87 14.17
N ILE A 525 17.04 4.69 13.79
CA ILE A 525 17.62 3.40 14.19
C ILE A 525 19.04 3.28 13.62
N GLU A 526 19.23 3.50 12.31
CA GLU A 526 20.54 3.46 11.66
C GLU A 526 21.55 4.41 12.31
N LEU A 527 21.09 5.56 12.79
CA LEU A 527 21.93 6.55 13.45
C LEU A 527 22.30 6.15 14.89
N LEU A 528 21.38 5.58 15.66
CA LEU A 528 21.63 5.28 17.09
C LEU A 528 22.26 3.91 17.32
N SER A 529 22.07 2.96 16.40
CA SER A 529 22.56 1.59 16.53
C SER A 529 24.08 1.47 16.66
N PRO A 530 24.90 2.19 15.87
CA PRO A 530 26.36 2.15 16.00
C PRO A 530 26.84 2.63 17.37
N VAL A 531 26.15 3.62 17.96
CA VAL A 531 26.43 4.13 19.30
C VAL A 531 26.17 3.06 20.35
N ALA A 532 25.06 2.33 20.20
CA ALA A 532 24.65 1.28 21.11
C ALA A 532 25.67 0.11 21.13
N VAL A 533 26.17 -0.26 19.95
CA VAL A 533 27.22 -1.27 19.76
C VAL A 533 28.53 -0.84 20.42
N GLU A 534 28.91 0.42 20.24
CA GLU A 534 30.13 0.94 20.83
C GLU A 534 30.11 0.92 22.36
N ILE A 535 29.00 1.35 22.97
CA ILE A 535 28.87 1.40 24.43
C ILE A 535 29.00 0.00 25.04
N GLU A 536 28.46 -1.03 24.40
CA GLU A 536 28.62 -2.42 24.88
C GLU A 536 30.05 -2.97 24.72
N ARG A 537 30.80 -2.50 23.72
CA ARG A 537 32.19 -2.92 23.52
C ARG A 537 33.16 -2.35 24.57
N HIS A 538 32.74 -1.33 25.32
CA HIS A 538 33.57 -0.62 26.31
C HIS A 538 34.97 -0.29 25.77
N PRO A 539 35.09 0.35 24.58
CA PRO A 539 36.40 0.66 24.03
C PRO A 539 37.16 1.62 24.96
N PRO A 540 38.49 1.51 25.03
CA PRO A 540 39.31 2.40 25.86
C PRO A 540 39.19 3.89 25.45
N GLN A 541 38.76 4.16 24.20
CA GLN A 541 38.43 5.49 23.70
C GLN A 541 37.14 5.40 22.87
N PRO A 542 35.98 5.83 23.42
CA PRO A 542 34.74 5.84 22.67
C PRO A 542 34.73 6.98 21.62
N LEU A 543 34.23 6.65 20.45
CA LEU A 543 34.20 7.45 19.22
C LEU A 543 32.90 8.27 19.09
N TYR A 544 31.76 7.70 19.48
CA TYR A 544 30.43 8.29 19.35
C TYR A 544 29.87 8.85 20.65
N CYS A 545 30.01 8.16 21.79
CA CYS A 545 29.48 8.62 23.08
C CYS A 545 30.56 8.62 24.17
N LEU A 546 30.93 9.82 24.66
CA LEU A 546 32.00 10.00 25.63
C LEU A 546 31.59 9.72 27.07
N ASN A 547 30.29 9.72 27.36
CA ASN A 547 29.76 9.61 28.72
C ASN A 547 28.56 8.64 28.86
N PRO A 548 28.73 7.35 28.51
CA PRO A 548 27.63 6.38 28.56
C PRO A 548 27.12 6.10 29.98
N ASP A 549 28.00 6.16 30.99
CA ASP A 549 27.67 5.79 32.37
C ASP A 549 27.27 6.98 33.25
N ASP A 550 27.28 8.19 32.69
CA ASP A 550 26.76 9.38 33.35
C ASP A 550 25.25 9.27 33.56
N LYS A 551 24.76 9.90 34.63
CA LYS A 551 23.32 9.96 34.93
C LYS A 551 22.59 10.82 33.90
N VAL A 552 21.44 10.33 33.45
CA VAL A 552 20.55 11.07 32.55
C VAL A 552 20.01 12.30 33.25
N GLN A 553 20.02 13.42 32.53
CA GLN A 553 19.39 14.66 32.97
C GLN A 553 18.39 15.10 31.90
N PHE A 554 17.12 15.19 32.29
CA PHE A 554 16.10 15.79 31.43
C PHE A 554 16.08 17.30 31.68
N PRO A 555 16.09 18.13 30.63
CA PRO A 555 16.03 19.59 30.78
C PRO A 555 14.70 20.06 31.37
N VAL A 556 13.62 19.30 31.11
CA VAL A 556 12.28 19.54 31.62
C VAL A 556 11.77 18.25 32.25
N GLU A 557 11.34 18.30 33.51
CA GLU A 557 10.74 17.16 34.20
C GLU A 557 9.31 16.92 33.70
N THR A 558 9.18 16.11 32.65
CA THR A 558 7.88 15.63 32.18
C THR A 558 7.46 14.40 32.99
N PRO A 559 6.14 14.09 33.07
CA PRO A 559 5.69 12.89 33.76
C PRO A 559 6.27 11.61 33.14
N ILE A 560 6.56 11.61 31.83
CA ILE A 560 7.25 10.50 31.14
C ILE A 560 8.71 10.39 31.58
N ALA A 561 9.44 11.51 31.65
CA ALA A 561 10.80 11.52 32.16
C ALA A 561 10.87 11.02 33.61
N ALA A 562 9.98 11.50 34.48
CA ALA A 562 9.89 11.05 35.88
C ALA A 562 9.58 9.55 35.98
N ARG A 563 8.74 9.02 35.08
CA ARG A 563 8.42 7.58 35.00
C ARG A 563 9.61 6.75 34.56
N PHE A 564 10.29 7.19 33.51
CA PHE A 564 11.52 6.56 33.06
C PHE A 564 12.53 6.50 34.22
N MET A 565 12.78 7.62 34.91
CA MET A 565 13.69 7.65 36.06
C MET A 565 13.24 6.74 37.20
N ALA A 566 11.93 6.61 37.45
CA ALA A 566 11.39 5.75 38.50
C ALA A 566 11.55 4.25 38.17
N VAL A 567 11.28 3.84 36.92
CA VAL A 567 11.46 2.44 36.47
C VAL A 567 12.94 2.04 36.47
N MET A 568 13.82 2.99 36.13
CA MET A 568 15.27 2.77 36.09
C MET A 568 15.93 2.80 37.49
N ARG A 569 15.20 3.21 38.54
CA ARG A 569 15.64 3.16 39.94
C ARG A 569 15.08 1.91 40.60
N ARG A 570 15.96 0.99 40.98
CA ARG A 570 15.57 -0.27 41.63
C ARG A 570 15.96 -0.30 43.09
N VAL A 571 15.12 -0.93 43.89
CA VAL A 571 15.38 -1.24 45.29
C VAL A 571 15.64 -2.75 45.38
N VAL A 572 16.89 -3.14 45.53
CA VAL A 572 17.31 -4.54 45.73
C VAL A 572 17.43 -4.80 47.23
N ARG A 573 16.78 -5.85 47.73
CA ARG A 573 17.04 -6.38 49.07
C ARG A 573 17.94 -7.61 48.93
N PRO A 574 19.25 -7.52 49.23
CA PRO A 574 20.07 -8.72 49.30
C PRO A 574 19.61 -9.60 50.46
N GLU A 575 19.87 -10.91 50.35
CA GLU A 575 19.53 -11.94 51.35
C GLU A 575 20.06 -11.62 52.76
N SER A 576 21.08 -10.76 52.86
CA SER A 576 21.67 -10.27 54.12
C SER A 576 20.88 -9.15 54.83
N GLY A 577 19.64 -8.86 54.44
CA GLY A 577 18.72 -8.00 55.21
C GLY A 577 18.91 -6.49 55.08
N GLY A 578 19.57 -6.01 54.02
CA GLY A 578 19.72 -4.57 53.71
C GLY A 578 18.78 -4.09 52.60
N ILE A 579 18.65 -2.76 52.43
CA ILE A 579 18.02 -2.18 51.23
C ILE A 579 19.14 -1.50 50.42
N ARG A 580 19.41 -1.96 49.19
CA ARG A 580 20.34 -1.33 48.24
C ARG A 580 19.55 -0.72 47.09
N ILE A 581 19.80 0.55 46.77
CA ILE A 581 19.17 1.20 45.61
C ILE A 581 20.18 1.17 44.47
N ILE A 582 19.83 0.51 43.36
CA ILE A 582 20.61 0.51 42.12
C ILE A 582 19.95 1.50 41.16
N ASP A 583 20.62 2.61 40.88
CA ASP A 583 20.15 3.67 39.97
C ASP A 583 20.79 3.45 38.59
N GLN A 584 20.03 2.89 37.66
CA GLN A 584 20.50 2.58 36.29
C GLN A 584 20.03 3.62 35.26
N ALA A 585 19.50 4.76 35.73
CA ALA A 585 19.12 5.89 34.90
C ALA A 585 20.35 6.63 34.32
N THR A 586 21.09 5.92 33.47
CA THR A 586 22.30 6.35 32.77
C THR A 586 22.03 6.62 31.30
N ASN A 587 22.90 7.39 30.64
CA ASN A 587 22.80 7.68 29.21
C ASN A 587 22.70 6.39 28.38
N ARG A 588 23.48 5.39 28.74
CA ARG A 588 23.38 4.02 28.25
C ARG A 588 21.95 3.46 28.32
N GLY A 589 21.33 3.53 29.49
CA GLY A 589 19.96 3.07 29.71
C GLY A 589 18.92 3.82 28.86
N LEU A 590 19.08 5.14 28.74
CA LEU A 590 18.19 5.96 27.90
C LEU A 590 18.31 5.59 26.41
N LEU A 591 19.53 5.41 25.90
CA LEU A 591 19.77 5.00 24.53
C LEU A 591 19.06 3.67 24.22
N TYR A 592 19.25 2.67 25.08
CA TYR A 592 18.68 1.34 24.86
C TYR A 592 17.15 1.31 24.91
N VAL A 593 16.55 2.03 25.86
CA VAL A 593 15.08 2.13 25.93
C VAL A 593 14.55 2.84 24.68
N THR A 594 15.19 3.93 24.25
CA THR A 594 14.77 4.70 23.07
C THR A 594 14.83 3.85 21.80
N LEU A 595 15.95 3.17 21.57
CA LEU A 595 16.11 2.27 20.41
C LEU A 595 15.13 1.09 20.46
N SER A 596 14.79 0.56 21.64
CA SER A 596 13.79 -0.51 21.75
C SER A 596 12.38 -0.04 21.37
N LEU A 597 11.99 1.14 21.84
CA LEU A 597 10.72 1.76 21.45
C LEU A 597 10.70 2.12 19.95
N LEU A 598 11.83 2.59 19.39
CA LEU A 598 11.96 2.84 17.95
C LEU A 598 11.79 1.55 17.12
N SER A 599 12.40 0.45 17.55
CA SER A 599 12.25 -0.85 16.86
C SER A 599 10.81 -1.38 16.92
N THR A 600 10.10 -1.12 18.03
CA THR A 600 8.69 -1.49 18.18
C THR A 600 7.84 -0.68 17.22
N LEU A 601 8.12 0.62 17.11
CA LEU A 601 7.45 1.48 16.14
C LEU A 601 7.77 1.08 14.69
N ASP A 602 9.01 0.70 14.37
CA ASP A 602 9.37 0.19 13.05
C ASP A 602 8.62 -1.11 12.72
N TYR A 603 8.54 -2.05 13.67
CA TYR A 603 7.75 -3.27 13.53
C TYR A 603 6.26 -2.98 13.27
N LEU A 604 5.69 -2.03 14.01
CA LEU A 604 4.30 -1.58 13.82
C LEU A 604 4.05 -0.94 12.45
N LEU A 605 5.08 -0.31 11.84
CA LEU A 605 4.97 0.42 10.58
C LEU A 605 5.38 -0.39 9.34
N SER A 606 6.30 -1.35 9.48
CA SER A 606 6.95 -2.05 8.36
C SER A 606 6.31 -3.40 8.03
N VAL A 607 5.59 -4.04 8.97
CA VAL A 607 4.98 -5.36 8.75
C VAL A 607 3.54 -5.22 8.24
N PRO A 608 3.21 -5.69 7.02
CA PRO A 608 1.88 -5.51 6.43
C PRO A 608 0.78 -6.32 7.13
N ASP A 609 1.11 -7.50 7.69
CA ASP A 609 0.15 -8.40 8.34
C ASP A 609 -0.04 -8.14 9.85
N ASN A 610 0.44 -7.00 10.34
CA ASN A 610 0.32 -6.62 11.74
C ASN A 610 -1.16 -6.39 12.15
N LEU A 611 -1.48 -6.59 13.43
CA LEU A 611 -2.80 -6.35 14.03
C LEU A 611 -3.37 -4.96 13.69
N LEU A 612 -2.50 -3.97 13.50
CA LEU A 612 -2.87 -2.62 13.10
C LEU A 612 -3.48 -2.56 11.68
N TYR A 613 -3.04 -3.40 10.74
CA TYR A 613 -3.44 -3.35 9.33
C TYR A 613 -4.47 -4.41 8.93
N ARG A 614 -4.62 -5.48 9.73
CA ARG A 614 -5.62 -6.56 9.50
C ARG A 614 -7.07 -6.06 9.51
N ARG A 615 -7.35 -4.94 10.19
CA ARG A 615 -8.72 -4.44 10.37
C ARG A 615 -9.04 -3.30 9.40
N PRO A 616 -10.13 -3.37 8.62
CA PRO A 616 -10.52 -2.27 7.75
C PRO A 616 -10.96 -1.06 8.59
N LEU A 617 -10.45 0.12 8.22
CA LEU A 617 -10.78 1.37 8.90
C LEU A 617 -12.26 1.72 8.64
N ALA A 618 -13.11 1.55 9.65
CA ALA A 618 -14.56 1.74 9.48
C ALA A 618 -14.96 3.21 9.25
N LYS A 619 -14.30 4.15 9.95
CA LYS A 619 -14.51 5.60 9.85
C LYS A 619 -13.21 6.35 10.11
N LEU A 620 -13.04 7.53 9.51
CA LEU A 620 -11.90 8.42 9.76
C LEU A 620 -11.88 9.06 11.15
N TYR A 621 -13.03 9.10 11.82
CA TYR A 621 -13.22 9.82 13.08
C TYR A 621 -13.95 8.96 14.12
N ARG A 622 -13.75 9.33 15.37
CA ARG A 622 -14.32 8.70 16.55
C ARG A 622 -15.82 8.99 16.66
N THR A 623 -16.60 7.94 16.91
CA THR A 623 -18.05 8.03 17.14
C THR A 623 -18.39 7.55 18.55
N SER A 624 -19.61 7.86 19.02
CA SER A 624 -20.06 7.54 20.37
C SER A 624 -20.24 6.03 20.64
N GLY A 625 -20.08 5.18 19.62
CA GLY A 625 -20.28 3.73 19.70
C GLY A 625 -21.75 3.31 19.76
N ARG A 626 -22.70 4.26 19.79
CA ARG A 626 -24.13 3.95 19.74
C ARG A 626 -24.54 3.59 18.30
N PRO A 627 -25.32 2.52 18.09
CA PRO A 627 -25.81 2.19 16.76
C PRO A 627 -26.62 3.37 16.20
N TYR A 628 -26.35 3.72 14.94
CA TYR A 628 -26.94 4.85 14.19
C TYR A 628 -26.51 6.27 14.62
N ASP A 629 -25.55 6.42 15.53
CA ASP A 629 -24.95 7.72 15.85
C ASP A 629 -23.65 7.93 15.07
N ASP A 630 -23.76 8.63 13.95
CA ASP A 630 -22.64 8.96 13.05
C ASP A 630 -21.92 10.26 13.45
N LYS A 631 -22.26 10.85 14.60
CA LYS A 631 -21.70 12.14 15.02
C LYS A 631 -20.27 11.99 15.56
N PRO A 632 -19.38 12.94 15.22
CA PRO A 632 -18.03 12.97 15.76
C PRO A 632 -18.03 13.27 17.26
N VAL A 633 -17.14 12.60 18.00
CA VAL A 633 -16.93 12.82 19.43
C VAL A 633 -15.65 13.62 19.61
N TYR A 634 -15.79 14.88 20.02
CA TYR A 634 -14.66 15.79 20.20
C TYR A 634 -13.94 15.65 21.54
N ASN A 635 -14.60 15.09 22.58
CA ASN A 635 -14.02 14.97 23.91
C ASN A 635 -14.06 13.51 24.37
N VAL A 636 -12.96 13.05 24.96
CA VAL A 636 -12.84 11.71 25.55
C VAL A 636 -12.69 11.86 27.06
N ALA A 637 -13.36 10.99 27.82
CA ALA A 637 -13.21 10.99 29.27
C ALA A 637 -11.79 10.51 29.63
N ALA A 638 -10.94 11.41 30.10
CA ALA A 638 -9.60 11.08 30.55
C ALA A 638 -9.66 10.47 31.97
N PRO A 639 -9.22 9.22 32.18
CA PRO A 639 -9.02 8.70 33.54
C PRO A 639 -7.94 9.51 34.27
N ASN A 640 -8.01 9.57 35.61
CA ASN A 640 -6.96 10.20 36.43
C ASN A 640 -5.68 9.34 36.46
N THR A 641 -5.02 9.20 35.32
CA THR A 641 -3.83 8.33 35.14
C THR A 641 -2.67 8.81 35.99
N VAL A 642 -2.46 10.12 36.14
CA VAL A 642 -1.42 10.68 37.02
C VAL A 642 -1.57 10.20 38.46
N ALA A 643 -2.79 10.17 39.00
CA ALA A 643 -3.05 9.72 40.37
C ALA A 643 -2.93 8.20 40.51
N LEU A 644 -3.42 7.44 39.52
CA LEU A 644 -3.27 5.99 39.45
C LEU A 644 -1.79 5.60 39.43
N LEU A 645 -1.01 6.29 38.61
CA LEU A 645 0.41 6.08 38.45
C LEU A 645 1.18 6.48 39.71
N LYS A 646 0.86 7.60 40.36
CA LYS A 646 1.46 7.98 41.66
C LYS A 646 1.23 6.91 42.72
N LYS A 647 -0.01 6.42 42.85
CA LYS A 647 -0.33 5.30 43.75
C LYS A 647 0.44 4.02 43.41
N LEU A 648 0.60 3.69 42.14
CA LEU A 648 1.38 2.51 41.74
C LEU A 648 2.87 2.64 42.11
N ASN A 649 3.45 3.83 41.95
CA ASN A 649 4.82 4.10 42.38
C ASN A 649 4.99 4.05 43.89
N GLU A 650 3.98 4.50 44.63
CA GLU A 650 3.96 4.41 46.09
C GLU A 650 3.78 2.97 46.59
N LEU A 651 3.10 2.11 45.81
CA LEU A 651 2.77 0.74 46.19
C LEU A 651 3.87 -0.28 45.82
N GLN A 652 4.76 -0.01 44.86
CA GLN A 652 5.88 -0.89 44.50
C GLN A 652 7.06 -0.11 43.89
N PRO A 653 8.31 -0.20 44.40
CA PRO A 653 9.44 -0.45 43.51
C PRO A 653 9.35 -1.94 43.07
N PRO A 654 9.59 -2.28 41.80
CA PRO A 654 9.56 -3.68 41.39
C PRO A 654 10.62 -4.46 42.18
N GLU A 655 10.18 -5.41 43.01
CA GLU A 655 11.07 -6.44 43.55
C GLU A 655 11.55 -7.28 42.36
N ALA A 656 12.71 -6.93 41.81
CA ALA A 656 13.37 -7.72 40.79
C ALA A 656 14.35 -8.68 41.45
N SER A 657 14.35 -9.95 41.03
CA SER A 657 15.44 -10.90 41.27
C SER A 657 16.80 -10.24 41.01
N GLU A 658 17.85 -10.63 41.74
CA GLU A 658 19.23 -10.10 41.65
C GLU A 658 19.85 -10.02 40.24
N ALA A 659 19.22 -10.59 39.21
CA ALA A 659 19.61 -10.38 37.82
C ALA A 659 19.73 -8.88 37.50
N GLU A 660 20.97 -8.43 37.35
CA GLU A 660 21.31 -7.06 37.04
C GLU A 660 20.59 -6.67 35.75
N TRP A 661 19.92 -5.52 35.71
CA TRP A 661 19.27 -5.04 34.49
C TRP A 661 20.25 -4.89 33.32
N THR A 662 21.56 -4.76 33.57
CA THR A 662 22.63 -4.87 32.58
C THR A 662 22.60 -6.22 31.87
N ASP A 663 22.39 -7.32 32.60
CA ASP A 663 22.20 -8.64 31.99
C ASP A 663 20.86 -8.76 31.29
N ARG A 664 19.79 -8.12 31.78
CA ARG A 664 18.53 -8.03 31.02
C ARG A 664 18.70 -7.22 29.75
N LEU A 665 19.35 -6.05 29.77
CA LEU A 665 19.65 -5.22 28.61
C LEU A 665 20.53 -5.97 27.61
N LYS A 666 21.52 -6.75 28.06
CA LYS A 666 22.33 -7.64 27.21
C LYS A 666 21.52 -8.79 26.60
N VAL A 667 20.54 -9.34 27.32
CA VAL A 667 19.58 -10.33 26.79
C VAL A 667 18.62 -9.67 25.79
N LEU A 668 18.16 -8.45 26.08
CA LEU A 668 17.23 -7.66 25.26
C LEU A 668 17.87 -7.15 23.95
N TYR A 669 19.18 -6.87 23.97
CA TYR A 669 19.94 -6.39 22.80
C TYR A 669 20.82 -7.45 22.15
N GLY A 670 20.99 -8.63 22.74
CA GLY A 670 21.87 -9.68 22.22
C GLY A 670 21.63 -9.99 20.73
N PRO A 671 20.39 -10.25 20.29
CA PRO A 671 20.10 -10.57 18.88
C PRO A 671 20.28 -9.38 17.92
N PHE A 672 19.96 -8.17 18.38
CA PHE A 672 20.06 -6.96 17.56
C PHE A 672 21.49 -6.45 17.43
N LEU A 673 22.24 -6.42 18.53
CA LEU A 673 23.68 -6.14 18.50
C LEU A 673 24.40 -7.12 17.58
N VAL A 674 23.99 -8.39 17.57
CA VAL A 674 24.49 -9.38 16.61
C VAL A 674 24.22 -8.97 15.18
N GLN A 675 22.97 -8.60 14.87
CA GLN A 675 22.59 -8.19 13.52
C GLN A 675 23.38 -6.96 13.08
N GLU A 676 23.52 -5.95 13.93
CA GLU A 676 24.26 -4.73 13.64
C GLU A 676 25.77 -4.96 13.57
N ASP A 677 26.33 -5.80 14.43
CA ASP A 677 27.74 -6.18 14.37
C ASP A 677 28.03 -6.95 13.06
N LEU A 678 27.18 -7.91 12.69
CA LEU A 678 27.29 -8.60 11.41
C LEU A 678 27.13 -7.65 10.22
N LYS A 679 26.22 -6.67 10.26
CA LYS A 679 26.12 -5.63 9.22
C LYS A 679 27.42 -4.84 9.09
N GLN A 680 28.00 -4.42 10.22
CA GLN A 680 29.29 -3.70 10.23
C GLN A 680 30.41 -4.57 9.65
N GLN A 681 30.48 -5.86 9.99
CA GLN A 681 31.50 -6.77 9.43
C GLN A 681 31.28 -7.05 7.94
N ILE A 682 30.03 -7.22 7.50
CA ILE A 682 29.68 -7.33 6.07
C ILE A 682 30.16 -6.09 5.32
N GLN A 683 29.90 -4.90 5.87
CA GLN A 683 30.36 -3.65 5.28
C GLN A 683 31.89 -3.55 5.23
N LYS A 684 32.58 -3.89 6.33
CA LYS A 684 34.06 -3.97 6.37
C LYS A 684 34.62 -4.97 5.38
N TYR A 685 33.99 -6.14 5.22
CA TYR A 685 34.37 -7.12 4.22
C TYR A 685 34.26 -6.53 2.80
N HIS A 686 33.20 -5.76 2.52
CA HIS A 686 33.04 -5.12 1.21
C HIS A 686 34.03 -3.96 0.97
N GLU A 687 34.39 -3.20 2.01
CA GLU A 687 35.29 -2.04 1.91
C GLU A 687 36.78 -2.42 1.97
N GLU A 688 37.15 -3.29 2.91
CA GLU A 688 38.54 -3.62 3.28
C GLU A 688 38.94 -5.05 2.89
N ARG A 689 38.00 -5.90 2.45
CA ARG A 689 38.21 -7.33 2.14
C ARG A 689 38.75 -8.15 3.31
N THR A 690 38.41 -7.76 4.53
CA THR A 690 38.76 -8.49 5.75
C THR A 690 37.82 -9.69 5.92
N PRO A 691 38.31 -10.94 5.88
CA PRO A 691 37.45 -12.11 6.09
C PRO A 691 36.94 -12.15 7.53
N PHE A 692 35.73 -12.67 7.71
CA PHE A 692 35.19 -12.96 9.03
C PHE A 692 34.39 -14.25 8.98
N THR A 693 34.38 -14.94 10.12
CA THR A 693 33.73 -16.24 10.27
C THR A 693 32.79 -16.20 11.46
N VAL A 694 31.63 -16.85 11.31
CA VAL A 694 30.60 -16.89 12.34
C VAL A 694 30.45 -18.32 12.82
N VAL A 695 30.50 -18.53 14.13
CA VAL A 695 30.30 -19.85 14.73
C VAL A 695 29.08 -19.86 15.62
N TYR A 696 28.13 -20.75 15.33
CA TYR A 696 26.92 -20.94 16.13
C TYR A 696 27.13 -22.10 17.09
N PHE A 697 26.84 -21.91 18.37
CA PHE A 697 26.89 -22.96 19.40
C PHE A 697 25.51 -23.21 19.99
N ARG A 698 25.19 -24.47 20.30
CA ARG A 698 23.96 -24.85 21.03
C ARG A 698 24.29 -25.93 22.05
N ALA A 699 23.73 -25.80 23.26
CA ALA A 699 23.79 -26.87 24.25
C ALA A 699 22.67 -27.88 23.94
N LEU A 700 23.03 -29.13 23.68
CA LEU A 700 22.06 -30.19 23.37
C LEU A 700 21.37 -30.72 24.65
N SER A 701 22.01 -30.56 25.81
CA SER A 701 21.48 -30.94 27.12
C SER A 701 20.63 -29.85 27.80
N GLY A 702 20.41 -28.69 27.16
CA GLY A 702 19.69 -27.55 27.75
C GLY A 702 20.49 -26.71 28.76
N GLU A 703 21.78 -27.02 28.96
CA GLU A 703 22.67 -26.33 29.93
C GLU A 703 23.26 -25.00 29.40
N ASN A 704 22.40 -24.11 28.90
CA ASN A 704 22.80 -22.86 28.23
C ASN A 704 23.66 -21.93 29.11
N SER A 705 23.49 -21.93 30.44
CA SER A 705 24.28 -21.10 31.37
C SER A 705 25.74 -21.57 31.47
N ARG A 706 25.98 -22.88 31.44
CA ARG A 706 27.32 -23.48 31.48
C ARG A 706 28.05 -23.25 30.16
N LEU A 707 27.37 -23.43 29.03
CA LEU A 707 27.91 -23.10 27.72
C LEU A 707 28.29 -21.62 27.60
N ALA A 708 27.44 -20.71 28.10
CA ALA A 708 27.75 -19.28 28.12
C ALA A 708 29.01 -18.96 28.95
N SER A 709 29.22 -19.65 30.08
CA SER A 709 30.41 -19.47 30.91
C SER A 709 31.68 -19.96 30.19
N LEU A 710 31.63 -21.12 29.53
CA LEU A 710 32.73 -21.65 28.73
C LEU A 710 33.08 -20.73 27.56
N LEU A 711 32.08 -20.25 26.83
CA LEU A 711 32.28 -19.30 25.75
C LEU A 711 32.96 -18.02 26.25
N LYS A 712 32.59 -17.50 27.43
CA LYS A 712 33.26 -16.34 28.02
C LYS A 712 34.71 -16.62 28.42
N THR A 713 35.05 -17.83 28.84
CA THR A 713 36.42 -18.21 29.23
C THR A 713 37.35 -18.38 28.03
N PHE A 714 36.84 -18.93 26.91
CA PHE A 714 37.61 -19.19 25.70
C PHE A 714 37.56 -18.04 24.67
N LYS A 715 36.80 -16.98 24.96
CA LYS A 715 36.68 -15.79 24.12
C LYS A 715 37.98 -14.99 24.10
N ASP A 716 38.56 -14.79 22.92
CA ASP A 716 39.63 -13.80 22.72
C ASP A 716 39.09 -12.37 22.71
N SER A 717 39.94 -11.38 23.01
CA SER A 717 39.56 -9.96 23.02
C SER A 717 39.01 -9.43 21.70
N ARG A 718 39.23 -10.14 20.59
CA ARG A 718 38.77 -9.82 19.23
C ARG A 718 37.46 -10.50 18.85
N GLN A 719 36.99 -11.47 19.63
CA GLN A 719 35.76 -12.21 19.35
C GLN A 719 34.58 -11.52 20.05
N THR A 720 33.37 -11.67 19.52
CA THR A 720 32.15 -11.24 20.22
C THR A 720 31.23 -12.43 20.44
N VAL A 721 30.87 -12.70 21.70
CA VAL A 721 29.91 -13.73 22.10
C VAL A 721 28.57 -13.06 22.25
N SER A 722 27.57 -13.59 21.59
CA SER A 722 26.20 -13.10 21.65
C SER A 722 25.20 -14.25 21.61
N ARG A 723 23.92 -13.95 21.78
CA ARG A 723 22.85 -14.94 21.83
C ARG A 723 21.72 -14.51 20.89
N PRO A 724 21.70 -14.99 19.63
CA PRO A 724 20.62 -14.68 18.69
C PRO A 724 19.26 -15.26 19.12
N ASP A 725 19.26 -16.46 19.70
CA ASP A 725 18.04 -17.17 20.11
C ASP A 725 18.15 -17.70 21.53
N ALA A 726 17.03 -18.11 22.13
CA ALA A 726 17.02 -18.69 23.46
C ALA A 726 18.00 -19.87 23.60
N ASP A 727 18.25 -20.68 22.57
CA ASP A 727 19.13 -21.86 22.69
C ASP A 727 20.46 -21.73 21.93
N THR A 728 20.64 -20.69 21.14
CA THR A 728 21.79 -20.56 20.24
C THR A 728 22.68 -19.42 20.69
N PHE A 729 23.97 -19.69 20.84
CA PHE A 729 25.02 -18.69 21.00
C PHE A 729 25.72 -18.47 19.68
N LEU A 730 26.15 -17.24 19.41
CA LEU A 730 26.90 -16.85 18.23
C LEU A 730 28.23 -16.26 18.67
N LEU A 731 29.32 -16.80 18.13
CA LEU A 731 30.67 -16.31 18.29
C LEU A 731 31.15 -15.75 16.95
N LEU A 732 31.40 -14.46 16.89
CA LEU A 732 31.90 -13.78 15.69
C LEU A 732 33.42 -13.66 15.77
N PHE A 733 34.10 -14.18 14.73
CA PHE A 733 35.54 -14.11 14.55
C PHE A 733 35.86 -13.03 13.51
N SER A 734 36.25 -11.84 13.98
CA SER A 734 36.65 -10.73 13.11
C SER A 734 38.08 -10.93 12.63
N GLU A 735 38.34 -10.77 11.32
CA GLU A 735 39.68 -10.85 10.72
C GLU A 735 40.33 -12.25 10.77
N GLN A 736 39.54 -13.32 10.92
CA GLN A 736 40.05 -14.70 10.99
C GLN A 736 39.49 -15.58 9.89
N GLU A 737 40.34 -16.44 9.36
CA GLU A 737 40.00 -17.43 8.33
C GLU A 737 39.25 -18.63 8.93
N GLU A 738 38.63 -19.43 8.05
CA GLU A 738 37.79 -20.58 8.41
C GLU A 738 38.51 -21.58 9.32
N ASP A 739 39.78 -21.89 9.03
CA ASP A 739 40.59 -22.86 9.77
C ASP A 739 40.81 -22.46 11.24
N GLU A 740 41.05 -21.16 11.49
CA GLU A 740 41.26 -20.65 12.85
C GLU A 740 39.96 -20.69 13.67
N ALA A 741 38.82 -20.41 13.03
CA ALA A 741 37.52 -20.49 13.65
C ALA A 741 37.09 -21.95 13.91
N GLU A 742 37.42 -22.88 13.01
CA GLU A 742 37.22 -24.32 13.21
C GLU A 742 38.01 -24.82 14.42
N ASP A 743 39.29 -24.48 14.51
CA ASP A 743 40.16 -24.85 15.63
C ASP A 743 39.66 -24.30 16.97
N ALA A 744 39.19 -23.04 16.99
CA ALA A 744 38.62 -22.44 18.19
C ALA A 744 37.32 -23.14 18.61
N ALA A 745 36.42 -23.42 17.65
CA ALA A 745 35.17 -24.15 17.91
C ALA A 745 35.44 -25.56 18.45
N ARG A 746 36.41 -26.26 17.86
CA ARG A 746 36.87 -27.58 18.30
C ARG A 746 37.37 -27.57 19.74
N ARG A 747 38.21 -26.60 20.12
CA ARG A 747 38.71 -26.47 21.51
C ARG A 747 37.57 -26.26 22.51
N ILE A 748 36.58 -25.43 22.16
CA ILE A 748 35.42 -25.16 23.01
C ILE A 748 34.56 -26.41 23.18
N LEU A 749 34.32 -27.18 22.10
CA LEU A 749 33.59 -28.45 22.17
C LEU A 749 34.35 -29.48 23.01
N VAL A 750 35.66 -29.65 22.82
CA VAL A 750 36.47 -30.56 23.65
C VAL A 750 36.42 -30.16 25.13
N ALA A 751 36.46 -28.86 25.44
CA ALA A 751 36.33 -28.35 26.80
C ALA A 751 34.92 -28.61 27.39
N ALA A 752 33.87 -28.51 26.57
CA ALA A 752 32.50 -28.85 26.97
C ALA A 752 32.37 -30.35 27.31
N ALA A 753 32.93 -31.23 26.47
CA ALA A 753 32.93 -32.68 26.69
C ALA A 753 33.71 -33.08 27.96
N ASN A 754 34.83 -32.41 28.22
CA ASN A 754 35.68 -32.68 29.39
C ASN A 754 35.24 -31.96 30.67
N SER A 755 34.15 -31.19 30.63
CA SER A 755 33.61 -30.53 31.82
C SER A 755 32.97 -31.54 32.78
N THR A 756 32.85 -31.21 34.06
CA THR A 756 32.22 -32.08 35.06
C THR A 756 30.95 -31.42 35.61
N PRO A 757 29.74 -31.95 35.34
CA PRO A 757 29.43 -33.11 34.49
C PRO A 757 29.61 -32.82 32.98
N PRO A 758 29.85 -33.82 32.14
CA PRO A 758 30.16 -33.63 30.72
C PRO A 758 28.97 -33.03 29.98
N MET A 759 29.23 -32.05 29.12
CA MET A 759 28.20 -31.27 28.43
C MET A 759 28.19 -31.59 26.94
N GLN A 760 27.02 -31.95 26.42
CA GLN A 760 26.79 -32.14 25.00
C GLN A 760 26.51 -30.79 24.35
N ALA A 761 27.33 -30.43 23.38
CA ALA A 761 27.21 -29.18 22.64
C ALA A 761 27.51 -29.42 21.16
N ALA A 762 26.95 -28.56 20.33
CA ALA A 762 27.17 -28.58 18.89
C ALA A 762 27.61 -27.19 18.42
N ALA A 763 28.47 -27.16 17.40
CA ALA A 763 28.97 -25.95 16.78
C ALA A 763 28.87 -26.00 15.25
N PHE A 764 28.52 -24.87 14.64
CA PHE A 764 28.50 -24.70 13.19
C PHE A 764 29.35 -23.51 12.76
N VAL A 765 30.39 -23.77 11.97
CA VAL A 765 31.32 -22.77 11.44
C VAL A 765 30.87 -22.34 10.06
N VAL A 766 30.64 -21.03 9.89
CA VAL A 766 30.11 -20.43 8.68
C VAL A 766 31.00 -19.24 8.28
N PRO A 767 31.95 -19.42 7.32
CA PRO A 767 32.71 -18.31 6.78
C PRO A 767 31.81 -17.44 5.91
N TYR A 768 31.95 -16.11 6.01
CA TYR A 768 31.16 -15.21 5.18
C TYR A 768 31.58 -15.32 3.71
N GLN A 769 30.59 -15.36 2.81
CA GLN A 769 30.82 -15.39 1.37
C GLN A 769 30.34 -14.11 0.69
N ASN A 770 31.06 -13.71 -0.36
CA ASN A 770 30.72 -12.52 -1.12
C ASN A 770 29.31 -12.62 -1.72
N GLY A 771 28.45 -11.62 -1.44
CA GLY A 771 27.07 -11.55 -1.92
C GLY A 771 26.02 -12.21 -1.01
N TRP A 772 26.41 -12.69 0.17
CA TRP A 772 25.43 -13.17 1.16
C TRP A 772 24.74 -12.00 1.88
N SER A 773 23.42 -12.08 2.03
CA SER A 773 22.67 -11.16 2.89
C SER A 773 22.79 -11.55 4.37
N LEU A 774 22.54 -10.60 5.27
CA LEU A 774 22.46 -10.84 6.71
C LEU A 774 21.46 -11.97 7.05
N GLU A 775 20.28 -11.95 6.41
CA GLU A 775 19.23 -12.95 6.60
C GLU A 775 19.71 -14.35 6.21
N ARG A 776 20.42 -14.47 5.10
CA ARG A 776 20.99 -15.75 4.65
C ARG A 776 22.03 -16.28 5.62
N LEU A 777 22.87 -15.39 6.17
CA LEU A 777 23.88 -15.77 7.14
C LEU A 777 23.25 -16.23 8.46
N LEU A 778 22.24 -15.54 8.98
CA LEU A 778 21.50 -15.98 10.18
C LEU A 778 20.71 -17.27 9.95
N ALA A 779 20.08 -17.43 8.78
CA ALA A 779 19.34 -18.64 8.42
C ALA A 779 20.24 -19.88 8.21
N SER A 780 21.55 -19.69 7.99
CA SER A 780 22.50 -20.80 7.80
C SER A 780 22.57 -21.73 9.02
N ALA A 781 22.43 -21.17 10.23
CA ALA A 781 22.39 -21.94 11.47
C ALA A 781 21.22 -22.93 11.49
N GLY A 782 20.02 -22.50 11.06
CA GLY A 782 18.84 -23.36 10.97
C GLY A 782 19.04 -24.57 10.05
N LYS A 783 19.74 -24.38 8.92
CA LYS A 783 20.12 -25.48 8.01
C LYS A 783 21.11 -26.45 8.66
N GLY A 784 22.06 -25.94 9.43
CA GLY A 784 22.99 -26.77 10.21
C GLY A 784 22.24 -27.62 11.23
N TRP A 785 21.38 -27.00 12.04
CA TRP A 785 20.56 -27.69 13.05
C TRP A 785 19.65 -28.76 12.43
N ALA A 786 19.02 -28.48 11.28
CA ALA A 786 18.22 -29.45 10.55
C ALA A 786 19.05 -30.65 10.07
N ALA A 787 20.24 -30.40 9.50
CA ALA A 787 21.14 -31.44 9.01
C ALA A 787 21.76 -32.31 10.12
N SER A 788 21.74 -31.85 11.37
CA SER A 788 22.34 -32.56 12.51
C SER A 788 21.44 -33.59 13.22
N HIS A 789 20.18 -33.78 12.78
CA HIS A 789 19.22 -34.65 13.50
C HIS A 789 19.70 -36.12 13.64
N ASP A 790 20.57 -36.61 12.75
CA ASP A 790 21.06 -37.99 12.72
C ASP A 790 22.54 -38.16 13.14
N VAL A 791 23.18 -37.12 13.69
CA VAL A 791 24.63 -37.05 13.95
C VAL A 791 24.92 -37.22 15.47
N PRO A 792 26.06 -37.84 15.88
CA PRO A 792 26.43 -38.11 17.28
C PRO A 792 26.32 -36.93 18.28
N PRO A 793 26.37 -37.19 19.60
CA PRO A 793 26.05 -36.20 20.66
C PRO A 793 26.98 -34.98 20.74
N GLN A 794 28.07 -34.95 19.97
CA GLN A 794 28.93 -33.78 19.84
C GLN A 794 29.21 -33.52 18.36
N ILE A 795 28.87 -32.31 17.90
CA ILE A 795 28.76 -32.00 16.46
C ILE A 795 29.59 -30.77 16.15
N LEU A 796 30.48 -30.88 15.16
CA LEU A 796 31.13 -29.74 14.51
C LEU A 796 30.82 -29.82 13.01
N GLY A 797 29.97 -28.93 12.52
CA GLY A 797 29.69 -28.78 11.10
C GLY A 797 30.40 -27.56 10.54
N VAL A 798 31.08 -27.71 9.40
CA VAL A 798 31.77 -26.62 8.70
C VAL A 798 31.09 -26.41 7.36
N TRP A 799 30.75 -25.16 7.03
CA TRP A 799 30.03 -24.85 5.81
C TRP A 799 30.93 -24.93 4.57
N SER A 800 30.67 -25.91 3.71
CA SER A 800 31.44 -26.10 2.47
C SER A 800 30.91 -25.19 1.35
N SER A 801 31.72 -24.20 0.95
CA SER A 801 31.35 -23.24 -0.10
C SER A 801 31.09 -23.88 -1.46
N SER A 802 31.77 -24.99 -1.76
CA SER A 802 31.67 -25.71 -3.03
C SER A 802 30.40 -26.56 -3.15
N LEU A 803 29.93 -27.13 -2.04
CA LEU A 803 28.80 -28.06 -2.01
C LEU A 803 27.52 -27.44 -1.44
N GLN A 804 27.59 -26.25 -0.84
CA GLN A 804 26.48 -25.57 -0.15
C GLN A 804 25.80 -26.43 0.94
N ILE A 805 26.57 -27.29 1.60
CA ILE A 805 26.14 -28.17 2.70
C ILE A 805 27.15 -28.08 3.86
N PHE A 806 26.73 -28.52 5.05
CA PHE A 806 27.64 -28.67 6.18
C PHE A 806 28.38 -30.00 6.10
N GLU A 807 29.70 -29.95 6.20
CA GLU A 807 30.56 -31.11 6.39
C GLU A 807 30.77 -31.35 7.88
N PHE A 808 30.41 -32.53 8.37
CA PHE A 808 30.53 -32.89 9.78
C PHE A 808 31.89 -33.53 10.06
N ARG A 809 32.59 -33.03 11.08
CA ARG A 809 33.86 -33.58 11.54
C ARG A 809 33.60 -34.68 12.59
N SER A 810 34.22 -35.84 12.40
CA SER A 810 34.00 -37.05 13.24
C SER A 810 35.06 -37.25 14.33
N ASP A 811 35.97 -36.30 14.50
CA ASP A 811 37.16 -36.39 15.34
C ASP A 811 36.99 -35.72 16.72
N LEU A 812 35.73 -35.52 17.14
CA LEU A 812 35.38 -35.00 18.46
C LEU A 812 35.21 -36.13 19.49
N PRO A 813 35.53 -35.89 20.78
CA PRO A 813 35.34 -36.87 21.84
C PRO A 813 33.85 -37.18 22.05
N THR A 814 33.47 -38.45 21.99
CA THR A 814 32.09 -38.88 22.24
C THR A 814 31.76 -38.75 23.74
N VAL A 815 30.82 -37.87 24.07
CA VAL A 815 30.25 -37.78 25.41
C VAL A 815 29.23 -38.92 25.59
N VAL A 816 29.63 -40.00 26.25
CA VAL A 816 28.71 -41.07 26.66
C VAL A 816 27.98 -40.59 27.91
N SER A 817 26.66 -40.40 27.79
CA SER A 817 25.76 -40.04 28.90
C SER A 817 25.72 -41.13 29.96
#